data_AF-A0A2V6PTG7-F1
#
_entry.id   AF-A0A2V6PTG7-F1
#
_cell.length_a   1.000
_cell.length_b   1.000
_cell.length_c   1.000
_cell.angle_alpha   90.00
_cell.angle_beta   90.00
_cell.angle_gamma   90.00
#
_symmetry.space_group_name_H-M   'P 1'
#
loop_
_entity.id
_entity.type
_entity.pdbx_description
1 polymer ?
#
loop_
_entity_poly.entity_id
_entity_poly.type
_entity_poly.pdbx_seq_one_letter_code
_entity_poly.pdbx_strand_id
1 'polypeptide(L)'
;MRTLLLATAWAHLVPSVLLVGGFVMLLLAGAPRDAAARRWDDGVVAVARVLVPITIGAGIFWLLVRTAVFENRAHAALEPRAIAHAMLDTWPGLVWLARHGLLIVLGAFLAMRADVSDRRNWIAVRAEAFGLATVALALTSLSSHAAAVTPRATAAVLVDAIHLVATGVWVGALGALALLLRAARRADDPDAVSYAVRGAHRFSHAALVAMLLLIATGVMNARAQVAVLVPILALAIVNRRRVLPALATPNALSRLAAFVTLEFVLALVLIAFAAGMTLTTPARHAEPLWPFSFRLSPEILTEIPGTRWRALLGSQLAVVGAVALLASRLVRRRRVPLLVAALVLVAVGAGVGLAPLVVDAYPTSYRRPPLTYHATSIAAGMTVYRQRCAECHDATRAAMTPASVSSTNATPVSERLRAADGRAGARAAPDLLGARTSRHHAGELFWLVSHGIAEHGMPAFANVLGEARRWDVINFIRARAAADEAKSIGRAIEPGRARLIAPDFTIAVGPLAPGALRDYRGRRMVLLVLYTFPGSRARMAELARGYDVLSIIGVEVIGVPKHVSADPIGELGASSPVLFPVVTDGAAAIVATYGIFASGSHAELLIDRQGYVRAIWNDDTGRVQPEAEKLNEEKSPPPFPDDH
;
A
#
# COMPACT_ATOMS: atom_id res chain seq x y z
N MET A 1 -15.27 -14.11 19.75
CA MET A 1 -14.76 -12.74 19.51
C MET A 1 -14.97 -12.27 18.07
N ARG A 2 -14.48 -12.96 17.03
CA ARG A 2 -14.64 -12.53 15.61
C ARG A 2 -16.10 -12.39 15.16
N THR A 3 -16.98 -13.32 15.54
CA THR A 3 -18.42 -13.25 15.25
C THR A 3 -19.10 -12.06 15.93
N LEU A 4 -18.73 -11.79 17.18
CA LEU A 4 -19.21 -10.63 17.95
C LEU A 4 -18.76 -9.30 17.30
N LEU A 5 -17.50 -9.22 16.86
CA LEU A 5 -16.97 -8.08 16.11
C LEU A 5 -17.72 -7.90 14.77
N LEU A 6 -18.00 -8.99 14.06
CA LEU A 6 -18.74 -8.92 12.79
C LEU A 6 -20.16 -8.39 13.00
N ALA A 7 -20.88 -8.97 13.96
CA ALA A 7 -22.25 -8.56 14.27
C ALA A 7 -22.33 -7.09 14.65
N THR A 8 -21.35 -6.59 15.41
CA THR A 8 -21.33 -5.20 15.91
C THR A 8 -20.88 -4.20 14.86
N ALA A 9 -19.87 -4.56 14.04
CA ALA A 9 -19.50 -3.77 12.87
C ALA A 9 -20.68 -3.64 11.89
N TRP A 10 -21.39 -4.73 11.62
CA TRP A 10 -22.56 -4.74 10.75
C TRP A 10 -23.72 -3.93 11.35
N ALA A 11 -24.02 -4.13 12.64
CA ALA A 11 -25.05 -3.39 13.37
C ALA A 11 -24.77 -1.89 13.48
N HIS A 12 -23.51 -1.46 13.36
CA HIS A 12 -23.14 -0.05 13.30
C HIS A 12 -23.19 0.51 11.86
N LEU A 13 -22.68 -0.26 10.89
CA LEU A 13 -22.55 0.18 9.50
C LEU A 13 -23.91 0.26 8.78
N VAL A 14 -24.79 -0.73 8.97
CA VAL A 14 -26.09 -0.77 8.29
C VAL A 14 -26.97 0.44 8.66
N PRO A 15 -27.22 0.76 9.94
CA PRO A 15 -27.95 1.96 10.30
C PRO A 15 -27.32 3.26 9.77
N SER A 16 -25.98 3.37 9.78
CA SER A 16 -25.27 4.52 9.21
C SER A 16 -25.56 4.71 7.72
N VAL A 17 -25.53 3.62 6.95
CA VAL A 17 -25.87 3.59 5.51
C VAL A 17 -27.34 3.95 5.30
N LEU A 18 -28.25 3.41 6.13
CA LEU A 18 -29.68 3.69 6.06
C LEU A 18 -30.03 5.14 6.37
N LEU A 19 -29.32 5.79 7.30
CA LEU A 19 -29.52 7.21 7.61
C LEU A 19 -29.21 8.09 6.39
N VAL A 20 -28.05 7.90 5.75
CA VAL A 20 -27.66 8.62 4.52
C VAL A 20 -28.68 8.39 3.41
N GLY A 21 -29.04 7.13 3.20
CA GLY A 21 -29.97 6.73 2.16
C GLY A 21 -31.41 7.20 2.36
N GLY A 22 -31.88 7.23 3.61
CA GLY A 22 -33.20 7.74 3.96
C GLY A 22 -33.35 9.21 3.58
N PHE A 23 -32.43 10.06 4.04
CA PHE A 23 -32.50 11.49 3.76
C PHE A 23 -32.25 11.84 2.28
N VAL A 24 -31.32 11.15 1.60
CA VAL A 24 -31.15 11.38 0.15
C VAL A 24 -32.40 10.96 -0.63
N MET A 25 -33.08 9.88 -0.22
CA MET A 25 -34.32 9.46 -0.88
C MET A 25 -35.46 10.46 -0.67
N LEU A 26 -35.57 11.07 0.52
CA LEU A 26 -36.49 12.18 0.77
C LEU A 26 -36.21 13.34 -0.21
N LEU A 27 -34.96 13.79 -0.30
CA LEU A 27 -34.54 14.88 -1.20
C LEU A 27 -34.80 14.55 -2.68
N LEU A 28 -34.55 13.30 -3.10
CA LEU A 28 -34.80 12.84 -4.47
C LEU A 28 -36.30 12.81 -4.80
N ALA A 29 -37.15 12.30 -3.89
CA ALA A 29 -38.60 12.29 -4.07
C ALA A 29 -39.17 13.73 -4.13
N GLY A 30 -38.59 14.64 -3.36
CA GLY A 30 -38.96 16.06 -3.27
C GLY A 30 -39.97 16.33 -2.15
N ALA A 31 -40.37 17.58 -1.96
CA ALA A 31 -41.30 17.94 -0.89
C ALA A 31 -42.67 17.26 -1.06
N PRO A 32 -43.25 16.67 0.00
CA PRO A 32 -44.48 15.92 -0.07
C PRO A 32 -45.67 16.83 -0.37
N ARG A 33 -46.55 16.40 -1.30
CA ARG A 33 -47.71 17.18 -1.75
C ARG A 33 -49.03 16.66 -1.21
N ASP A 34 -49.17 15.34 -1.16
CA ASP A 34 -50.34 14.61 -0.68
C ASP A 34 -50.14 14.00 0.72
N ALA A 35 -51.21 13.49 1.31
CA ALA A 35 -51.20 12.91 2.65
C ALA A 35 -50.45 11.57 2.73
N ALA A 36 -50.35 10.80 1.64
CA ALA A 36 -49.58 9.56 1.63
C ALA A 36 -48.07 9.85 1.58
N ALA A 37 -47.65 10.82 0.77
CA ALA A 37 -46.27 11.30 0.72
C ALA A 37 -45.82 11.90 2.05
N ARG A 38 -46.66 12.70 2.73
CA ARG A 38 -46.37 13.22 4.08
C ARG A 38 -46.19 12.09 5.11
N ARG A 39 -47.11 11.12 5.14
CA ARG A 39 -47.01 9.95 6.03
C ARG A 39 -45.73 9.13 5.78
N TRP A 40 -45.32 8.99 4.52
CA TRP A 40 -44.06 8.33 4.19
C TRP A 40 -42.84 9.13 4.65
N ASP A 41 -42.81 10.44 4.40
CA ASP A 41 -41.73 11.34 4.83
C ASP A 41 -41.56 11.28 6.36
N ASP A 42 -42.65 11.48 7.11
CA ASP A 42 -42.67 11.38 8.57
C ASP A 42 -42.24 9.98 9.05
N GLY A 43 -42.65 8.94 8.33
CA GLY A 43 -42.24 7.56 8.61
C GLY A 43 -40.74 7.35 8.46
N VAL A 44 -40.11 7.90 7.42
CA VAL A 44 -38.64 7.81 7.23
C VAL A 44 -37.92 8.57 8.36
N VAL A 45 -38.41 9.74 8.76
CA VAL A 45 -37.83 10.51 9.88
C VAL A 45 -38.01 9.78 11.21
N ALA A 46 -39.17 9.17 11.45
CA ALA A 46 -39.42 8.36 12.64
C ALA A 46 -38.47 7.16 12.71
N VAL A 47 -38.24 6.47 11.58
CA VAL A 47 -37.23 5.41 11.49
C VAL A 47 -35.84 5.96 11.76
N ALA A 48 -35.47 7.13 11.21
CA ALA A 48 -34.17 7.75 11.48
C ALA A 48 -33.97 8.07 12.97
N ARG A 49 -35.00 8.55 13.68
CA ARG A 49 -34.97 8.77 15.15
C ARG A 49 -34.70 7.49 15.94
N VAL A 50 -35.07 6.33 15.42
CA VAL A 50 -34.77 5.02 16.03
C VAL A 50 -33.38 4.52 15.60
N LEU A 51 -32.99 4.72 14.34
CA LEU A 51 -31.69 4.29 13.84
C LEU A 51 -30.51 5.03 14.47
N VAL A 52 -30.65 6.33 14.78
CA VAL A 52 -29.57 7.11 15.44
C VAL A 52 -29.13 6.50 16.78
N PRO A 53 -30.01 6.26 17.77
CA PRO A 53 -29.60 5.66 19.04
C PRO A 53 -29.12 4.21 18.88
N ILE A 54 -29.67 3.44 17.93
CA ILE A 54 -29.15 2.11 17.58
C ILE A 54 -27.70 2.21 17.09
N THR A 55 -27.41 3.18 16.22
CA THR A 55 -26.05 3.41 15.69
C THR A 55 -25.10 3.79 16.83
N ILE A 56 -25.49 4.72 17.70
CA ILE A 56 -24.69 5.14 18.86
C ILE A 56 -24.42 3.95 19.79
N GLY A 57 -25.45 3.16 20.13
CA GLY A 57 -25.30 1.99 21.00
C GLY A 57 -24.38 0.91 20.41
N ALA A 58 -24.56 0.59 19.12
CA ALA A 58 -23.68 -0.36 18.41
C ALA A 58 -22.24 0.15 18.34
N GLY A 59 -22.04 1.46 18.19
CA GLY A 59 -20.73 2.10 18.14
C GLY A 59 -20.01 2.11 19.48
N ILE A 60 -20.73 2.35 20.58
CA ILE A 60 -20.20 2.20 21.95
C ILE A 60 -19.78 0.75 22.16
N PHE A 61 -20.65 -0.22 21.88
CA PHE A 61 -20.33 -1.63 22.05
C PHE A 61 -19.12 -2.05 21.20
N TRP A 62 -19.00 -1.57 19.96
CA TRP A 62 -17.83 -1.77 19.11
C TRP A 62 -16.54 -1.25 19.75
N LEU A 63 -16.56 -0.05 20.36
CA LEU A 63 -15.42 0.50 21.08
C LEU A 63 -15.01 -0.40 22.25
N LEU A 64 -15.96 -0.85 23.08
CA LEU A 64 -15.69 -1.72 24.23
C LEU A 64 -15.02 -3.03 23.81
N VAL A 65 -15.57 -3.70 22.78
CA VAL A 65 -14.99 -4.95 22.25
C VAL A 65 -13.58 -4.69 21.68
N ARG A 66 -13.37 -3.56 21.01
CA ARG A 66 -12.08 -3.20 20.44
C ARG A 66 -11.02 -2.92 21.52
N THR A 67 -11.41 -2.28 22.63
CA THR A 67 -10.53 -2.08 23.80
C THR A 67 -10.05 -3.41 24.38
N ALA A 68 -10.94 -4.39 24.54
CA ALA A 68 -10.54 -5.73 25.00
C ALA A 68 -9.57 -6.44 24.04
N VAL A 69 -9.71 -6.20 22.73
CA VAL A 69 -8.78 -6.74 21.73
C VAL A 69 -7.43 -6.04 21.78
N PHE A 70 -7.39 -4.71 21.92
CA PHE A 70 -6.14 -3.94 22.01
C PHE A 70 -5.34 -4.28 23.26
N GLU A 71 -6.01 -4.40 24.41
CA GLU A 71 -5.40 -4.70 25.71
C GLU A 71 -5.12 -6.19 25.92
N ASN A 72 -5.55 -7.04 24.97
CA ASN A 72 -5.48 -8.50 25.04
C ASN A 72 -6.08 -9.08 26.36
N ARG A 73 -7.07 -8.39 26.92
CA ARG A 73 -7.72 -8.71 28.20
C ARG A 73 -9.22 -8.42 28.10
N ALA A 74 -10.06 -9.43 28.29
CA ALA A 74 -11.51 -9.28 28.16
C ALA A 74 -12.12 -8.25 29.13
N HIS A 75 -11.60 -8.15 30.36
CA HIS A 75 -12.07 -7.19 31.37
C HIS A 75 -11.75 -5.73 31.04
N ALA A 76 -10.77 -5.48 30.16
CA ALA A 76 -10.44 -4.12 29.73
C ALA A 76 -11.59 -3.44 28.98
N ALA A 77 -12.55 -4.20 28.42
CA ALA A 77 -13.77 -3.67 27.83
C ALA A 77 -14.66 -2.91 28.82
N LEU A 78 -14.50 -3.12 30.13
CA LEU A 78 -15.28 -2.46 31.18
C LEU A 78 -14.41 -1.57 32.09
N GLU A 79 -13.11 -1.50 31.83
CA GLU A 79 -12.16 -0.75 32.63
C GLU A 79 -12.10 0.72 32.15
N PRO A 80 -12.51 1.71 32.96
CA PRO A 80 -12.62 3.10 32.49
C PRO A 80 -11.31 3.67 31.95
N ARG A 81 -10.17 3.30 32.54
CA ARG A 81 -8.84 3.75 32.12
C ARG A 81 -8.47 3.17 30.75
N ALA A 82 -8.69 1.88 30.53
CA ALA A 82 -8.41 1.23 29.25
C ALA A 82 -9.31 1.78 28.13
N ILE A 83 -10.60 2.04 28.43
CA ILE A 83 -11.52 2.66 27.48
C ILE A 83 -11.06 4.09 27.14
N ALA A 84 -10.67 4.88 28.14
CA ALA A 84 -10.15 6.24 27.92
C ALA A 84 -8.89 6.24 27.06
N HIS A 85 -7.94 5.33 27.32
CA HIS A 85 -6.73 5.16 26.52
C HIS A 85 -7.09 4.79 25.07
N ALA A 86 -7.94 3.78 24.86
CA ALA A 86 -8.38 3.38 23.53
C ALA A 86 -9.13 4.50 22.77
N MET A 87 -9.88 5.36 23.48
CA MET A 87 -10.68 6.43 22.88
C MET A 87 -9.87 7.70 22.59
N LEU A 88 -8.98 8.12 23.49
CA LEU A 88 -8.30 9.41 23.44
C LEU A 88 -6.87 9.31 22.89
N ASP A 89 -6.17 8.22 23.20
CA ASP A 89 -4.76 8.06 22.85
C ASP A 89 -4.57 7.32 21.50
N THR A 90 -5.66 6.92 20.84
CA THR A 90 -5.60 6.25 19.54
C THR A 90 -6.33 7.03 18.44
N TRP A 91 -5.74 7.05 17.24
CA TRP A 91 -6.35 7.67 16.07
C TRP A 91 -7.75 7.11 15.74
N PRO A 92 -7.99 5.79 15.74
CA PRO A 92 -9.35 5.26 15.57
C PRO A 92 -10.34 5.70 16.66
N GLY A 93 -9.87 5.92 17.89
CA GLY A 93 -10.66 6.47 18.99
C GLY A 93 -11.10 7.91 18.76
N LEU A 94 -10.19 8.77 18.27
CA LEU A 94 -10.52 10.15 17.89
C LEU A 94 -11.53 10.22 16.73
N VAL A 95 -11.35 9.38 15.71
CA VAL A 95 -12.32 9.26 14.60
C VAL A 95 -13.68 8.78 15.12
N TRP A 96 -13.70 7.82 16.06
CA TRP A 96 -14.92 7.35 16.71
C TRP A 96 -15.63 8.48 17.46
N LEU A 97 -14.89 9.31 18.21
CA LEU A 97 -15.43 10.44 18.98
C LEU A 97 -16.07 11.48 18.06
N ALA A 98 -15.38 11.89 16.99
CA ALA A 98 -15.89 12.83 16.02
C ALA A 98 -17.21 12.34 15.38
N ARG A 99 -17.27 11.05 15.02
CA ARG A 99 -18.47 10.43 14.44
C ARG A 99 -19.64 10.37 15.42
N HIS A 100 -19.39 9.99 16.67
CA HIS A 100 -20.44 9.92 17.68
C HIS A 100 -20.95 11.31 18.06
N GLY A 101 -20.06 12.32 18.08
CA GLY A 101 -20.45 13.72 18.19
C GLY A 101 -21.43 14.14 17.10
N LEU A 102 -21.13 13.85 15.82
CA LEU A 102 -22.03 14.14 14.71
C LEU A 102 -23.36 13.38 14.78
N LEU A 103 -23.36 12.12 15.23
CA LEU A 103 -24.58 11.34 15.41
C LEU A 103 -25.45 11.89 16.56
N ILE A 104 -24.84 12.39 17.64
CA ILE A 104 -25.53 13.07 18.73
C ILE A 104 -26.16 14.37 18.23
N VAL A 105 -25.41 15.17 17.46
CA VAL A 105 -25.94 16.40 16.83
C VAL A 105 -27.11 16.07 15.90
N LEU A 106 -26.98 15.04 15.06
CA LEU A 106 -28.07 14.57 14.21
C LEU A 106 -29.28 14.11 15.04
N GLY A 107 -29.06 13.36 16.13
CA GLY A 107 -30.13 12.92 17.02
C GLY A 107 -30.87 14.08 17.68
N ALA A 108 -30.13 15.06 18.22
CA ALA A 108 -30.68 16.28 18.80
C ALA A 108 -31.47 17.08 17.75
N PHE A 109 -30.90 17.24 16.55
CA PHE A 109 -31.53 17.90 15.43
C PHE A 109 -32.86 17.23 15.01
N LEU A 110 -32.90 15.89 14.96
CA LEU A 110 -34.13 15.15 14.64
C LEU A 110 -35.17 15.16 15.77
N ALA A 111 -34.73 15.36 17.02
CA ALA A 111 -35.61 15.52 18.17
C ALA A 111 -36.26 16.91 18.21
N MET A 112 -35.56 17.94 17.70
CA MET A 112 -36.13 19.26 17.49
C MET A 112 -37.24 19.19 16.42
N ARG A 113 -38.45 19.59 16.80
CA ARG A 113 -39.60 19.63 15.87
C ARG A 113 -39.51 20.90 15.02
N ALA A 114 -38.68 20.87 13.98
CA ALA A 114 -38.60 21.93 12.99
C ALA A 114 -39.92 22.04 12.20
N ASP A 115 -40.37 23.27 11.95
CA ASP A 115 -41.52 23.51 11.06
C ASP A 115 -41.11 23.25 9.61
N VAL A 116 -41.70 22.21 9.02
CA VAL A 116 -41.46 21.77 7.64
C VAL A 116 -42.64 22.08 6.72
N SER A 117 -43.52 23.01 7.12
CA SER A 117 -44.66 23.47 6.32
C SER A 117 -44.21 24.17 5.04
N ASP A 118 -43.16 25.01 5.11
CA ASP A 118 -42.55 25.64 3.95
C ASP A 118 -41.54 24.70 3.27
N ARG A 119 -41.56 24.71 1.94
CA ARG A 119 -40.65 23.94 1.09
C ARG A 119 -39.19 24.27 1.33
N ARG A 120 -38.83 25.54 1.58
CA ARG A 120 -37.44 25.93 1.84
C ARG A 120 -36.93 25.34 3.14
N ASN A 121 -37.74 25.43 4.20
CA ASN A 121 -37.43 24.85 5.50
C ASN A 121 -37.36 23.31 5.41
N TRP A 122 -38.27 22.67 4.67
CA TRP A 122 -38.19 21.23 4.42
C TRP A 122 -36.88 20.85 3.72
N ILE A 123 -36.47 21.56 2.67
CA ILE A 123 -35.19 21.27 1.97
C ILE A 123 -34.02 21.46 2.93
N ALA A 124 -33.96 22.56 3.67
CA ALA A 124 -32.88 22.85 4.62
C ALA A 124 -32.77 21.74 5.67
N VAL A 125 -33.88 21.36 6.31
CA VAL A 125 -33.91 20.34 7.35
C VAL A 125 -33.47 18.97 6.82
N ARG A 126 -33.96 18.57 5.64
CA ARG A 126 -33.58 17.28 5.04
C ARG A 126 -32.14 17.28 4.52
N ALA A 127 -31.65 18.39 3.97
CA ALA A 127 -30.28 18.53 3.49
C ALA A 127 -29.26 18.56 4.63
N GLU A 128 -29.57 19.22 5.73
CA GLU A 128 -28.71 19.25 6.93
C GLU A 128 -28.60 17.85 7.55
N ALA A 129 -29.72 17.16 7.74
CA ALA A 129 -29.73 15.78 8.23
C ALA A 129 -28.94 14.83 7.30
N PHE A 130 -29.09 14.99 5.98
CA PHE A 130 -28.30 14.26 4.98
C PHE A 130 -26.80 14.58 5.10
N GLY A 131 -26.43 15.85 5.26
CA GLY A 131 -25.04 16.29 5.41
C GLY A 131 -24.38 15.68 6.64
N LEU A 132 -25.03 15.80 7.81
CA LEU A 132 -24.54 15.23 9.07
C LEU A 132 -24.35 13.70 8.98
N ALA A 133 -25.35 12.98 8.45
CA ALA A 133 -25.25 11.53 8.27
C ALA A 133 -24.13 11.15 7.28
N THR A 134 -23.95 11.92 6.21
CA THR A 134 -22.93 11.67 5.18
C THR A 134 -21.53 11.87 5.73
N VAL A 135 -21.29 12.97 6.46
CA VAL A 135 -19.99 13.23 7.09
C VAL A 135 -19.69 12.16 8.14
N ALA A 136 -20.67 11.79 8.97
CA ALA A 136 -20.50 10.72 9.96
C ALA A 136 -20.17 9.36 9.31
N LEU A 137 -20.73 9.04 8.15
CA LEU A 137 -20.40 7.83 7.38
C LEU A 137 -19.00 7.94 6.74
N ALA A 138 -18.68 9.05 6.09
CA ALA A 138 -17.42 9.27 5.38
C ALA A 138 -16.19 9.22 6.30
N LEU A 139 -16.31 9.75 7.53
CA LEU A 139 -15.25 9.71 8.54
C LEU A 139 -14.81 8.28 8.90
N THR A 140 -15.62 7.25 8.65
CA THR A 140 -15.21 5.84 8.82
C THR A 140 -13.92 5.54 8.05
N SER A 141 -13.74 6.19 6.90
CA SER A 141 -12.59 5.98 6.02
C SER A 141 -11.25 6.39 6.65
N LEU A 142 -11.25 7.40 7.53
CA LEU A 142 -10.03 7.82 8.25
C LEU A 142 -9.52 6.76 9.22
N SER A 143 -10.36 5.80 9.59
CA SER A 143 -10.02 4.67 10.45
C SER A 143 -10.01 3.33 9.71
N SER A 144 -10.17 3.35 8.38
CA SER A 144 -10.21 2.16 7.53
C SER A 144 -8.81 1.74 7.08
N HIS A 145 -8.72 0.60 6.37
CA HIS A 145 -7.47 0.14 5.74
C HIS A 145 -6.84 1.18 4.82
N ALA A 146 -7.66 2.05 4.23
CA ALA A 146 -7.20 3.11 3.33
C ALA A 146 -6.30 4.13 4.05
N ALA A 147 -6.54 4.41 5.34
CA ALA A 147 -5.73 5.33 6.13
C ALA A 147 -4.31 4.82 6.41
N ALA A 148 -4.08 3.50 6.28
CA ALA A 148 -2.78 2.88 6.50
C ALA A 148 -1.91 2.74 5.23
N VAL A 149 -2.39 3.21 4.07
CA VAL A 149 -1.70 3.08 2.77
C VAL A 149 -0.64 4.17 2.61
N THR A 150 0.64 3.86 2.84
CA THR A 150 1.77 4.78 2.58
C THR A 150 2.40 4.51 1.21
N PRO A 151 2.79 5.53 0.42
CA PRO A 151 2.79 6.98 0.72
C PRO A 151 1.51 7.74 0.32
N ARG A 152 0.50 7.08 -0.28
CA ARG A 152 -0.74 7.73 -0.81
C ARG A 152 -1.95 7.64 0.12
N ALA A 153 -1.78 7.90 1.42
CA ALA A 153 -2.82 7.69 2.42
C ALA A 153 -4.06 8.58 2.16
N THR A 154 -3.85 9.84 1.79
CA THR A 154 -4.93 10.81 1.53
C THR A 154 -5.80 10.42 0.35
N ALA A 155 -5.19 9.98 -0.76
CA ALA A 155 -5.93 9.54 -1.95
C ALA A 155 -6.70 8.24 -1.69
N ALA A 156 -6.11 7.29 -0.97
CA ALA A 156 -6.78 6.05 -0.59
C ALA A 156 -8.00 6.33 0.31
N VAL A 157 -7.84 7.18 1.33
CA VAL A 157 -8.94 7.61 2.21
C VAL A 157 -10.04 8.31 1.41
N LEU A 158 -9.70 9.19 0.46
CA LEU A 158 -10.71 9.85 -0.36
C LEU A 158 -11.50 8.85 -1.21
N VAL A 159 -10.82 7.89 -1.85
CA VAL A 159 -11.45 6.83 -2.65
C VAL A 159 -12.39 5.98 -1.79
N ASP A 160 -11.97 5.59 -0.60
CA ASP A 160 -12.77 4.79 0.33
C ASP A 160 -13.96 5.59 0.91
N ALA A 161 -13.78 6.88 1.23
CA ALA A 161 -14.87 7.78 1.61
C ALA A 161 -15.91 7.91 0.49
N ILE A 162 -15.48 8.10 -0.76
CA ILE A 162 -16.38 8.14 -1.93
C ILE A 162 -17.14 6.81 -2.07
N HIS A 163 -16.45 5.68 -1.89
CA HIS A 163 -17.05 4.34 -1.96
C HIS A 163 -18.14 4.15 -0.89
N LEU A 164 -17.87 4.55 0.36
CA LEU A 164 -18.83 4.47 1.47
C LEU A 164 -20.03 5.38 1.25
N VAL A 165 -19.82 6.63 0.81
CA VAL A 165 -20.91 7.56 0.52
C VAL A 165 -21.76 7.07 -0.64
N ALA A 166 -21.15 6.55 -1.72
CA ALA A 166 -21.88 5.96 -2.83
C ALA A 166 -22.70 4.74 -2.39
N THR A 167 -22.17 3.92 -1.48
CA THR A 167 -22.91 2.82 -0.84
C THR A 167 -24.09 3.33 -0.02
N GLY A 168 -23.89 4.39 0.77
CA GLY A 168 -24.94 5.10 1.52
C GLY A 168 -26.10 5.56 0.63
N VAL A 169 -25.77 6.27 -0.45
CA VAL A 169 -26.75 6.82 -1.40
C VAL A 169 -27.49 5.73 -2.16
N TRP A 170 -26.83 4.65 -2.54
CA TRP A 170 -27.47 3.56 -3.28
C TRP A 170 -28.21 2.60 -2.34
N VAL A 171 -27.49 1.86 -1.49
CA VAL A 171 -28.07 0.79 -0.65
C VAL A 171 -29.04 1.36 0.37
N GLY A 172 -28.67 2.47 1.02
CA GLY A 172 -29.51 3.05 2.05
C GLY A 172 -30.86 3.55 1.52
N ALA A 173 -30.88 4.11 0.30
CA ALA A 173 -32.09 4.67 -0.28
C ALA A 173 -33.06 3.61 -0.81
N LEU A 174 -32.58 2.39 -1.13
CA LEU A 174 -33.44 1.28 -1.54
C LEU A 174 -34.53 0.96 -0.50
N GLY A 175 -34.18 0.98 0.79
CA GLY A 175 -35.13 0.74 1.88
C GLY A 175 -36.24 1.79 1.92
N ALA A 176 -35.86 3.08 1.86
CA ALA A 176 -36.82 4.19 1.84
C ALA A 176 -37.69 4.18 0.57
N LEU A 177 -37.11 3.85 -0.59
CA LEU A 177 -37.86 3.70 -1.85
C LEU A 177 -38.85 2.53 -1.79
N ALA A 178 -38.46 1.38 -1.22
CA ALA A 178 -39.35 0.25 -1.06
C ALA A 178 -40.56 0.62 -0.17
N LEU A 179 -40.34 1.41 0.89
CA LEU A 179 -41.42 1.95 1.72
C LEU A 179 -42.31 2.93 0.95
N LEU A 180 -41.74 3.80 0.11
CA LEU A 180 -42.48 4.74 -0.72
C LEU A 180 -43.43 4.03 -1.69
N LEU A 181 -42.90 3.04 -2.42
CA LEU A 181 -43.67 2.25 -3.38
C LEU A 181 -44.81 1.47 -2.71
N ARG A 182 -44.56 0.92 -1.51
CA ARG A 182 -45.61 0.26 -0.71
C ARG A 182 -46.65 1.25 -0.18
N ALA A 183 -46.24 2.44 0.24
CA ALA A 183 -47.15 3.48 0.72
C ALA A 183 -48.08 3.97 -0.40
N ALA A 184 -47.52 4.26 -1.58
CA ALA A 184 -48.30 4.66 -2.75
C ALA A 184 -49.31 3.58 -3.17
N ARG A 185 -48.91 2.30 -3.15
CA ARG A 185 -49.80 1.17 -3.45
C ARG A 185 -50.95 1.03 -2.45
N ARG A 186 -50.73 1.33 -1.17
CA ARG A 186 -51.77 1.25 -0.13
C ARG A 186 -52.73 2.43 -0.15
N ALA A 187 -52.26 3.59 -0.60
CA ALA A 187 -53.07 4.79 -0.68
C ALA A 187 -54.11 4.72 -1.81
N ASP A 188 -53.84 3.92 -2.85
CA ASP A 188 -54.65 3.80 -4.07
C ASP A 188 -55.01 5.17 -4.70
N ASP A 189 -54.11 6.14 -4.53
CA ASP A 189 -54.26 7.52 -4.95
C ASP A 189 -53.35 7.79 -6.16
N PRO A 190 -53.89 8.25 -7.31
CA PRO A 190 -53.12 8.60 -8.50
C PRO A 190 -51.97 9.59 -8.24
N ASP A 191 -52.15 10.53 -7.30
CA ASP A 191 -51.12 11.52 -6.97
C ASP A 191 -49.96 10.89 -6.19
N ALA A 192 -50.27 9.99 -5.25
CA ALA A 192 -49.28 9.22 -4.49
C ALA A 192 -48.49 8.28 -5.41
N VAL A 193 -49.16 7.64 -6.38
CA VAL A 193 -48.50 6.81 -7.41
C VAL A 193 -47.57 7.66 -8.27
N SER A 194 -48.04 8.82 -8.75
CA SER A 194 -47.23 9.74 -9.56
C SER A 194 -46.01 10.27 -8.80
N TYR A 195 -46.16 10.55 -7.50
CA TYR A 195 -45.07 10.95 -6.63
C TYR A 195 -44.03 9.83 -6.46
N ALA A 196 -44.46 8.59 -6.22
CA ALA A 196 -43.58 7.44 -6.09
C ALA A 196 -42.82 7.12 -7.40
N VAL A 197 -43.49 7.24 -8.56
CA VAL A 197 -42.88 7.05 -9.88
C VAL A 197 -41.78 8.09 -10.13
N ARG A 198 -42.04 9.38 -9.84
CA ARG A 198 -41.01 10.43 -9.95
C ARG A 198 -39.81 10.16 -9.04
N GLY A 199 -40.07 9.73 -7.81
CA GLY A 199 -39.03 9.32 -6.85
C GLY A 199 -38.19 8.16 -7.41
N ALA A 200 -38.83 7.12 -7.93
CA ALA A 200 -38.16 5.95 -8.51
C ALA A 200 -37.28 6.31 -9.72
N HIS A 201 -37.74 7.19 -10.62
CA HIS A 201 -36.94 7.65 -11.76
C HIS A 201 -35.69 8.42 -11.29
N ARG A 202 -35.84 9.38 -10.37
CA ARG A 202 -34.71 10.16 -9.85
C ARG A 202 -33.72 9.28 -9.09
N PHE A 203 -34.22 8.35 -8.28
CA PHE A 203 -33.38 7.35 -7.63
C PHE A 203 -32.63 6.49 -8.65
N SER A 204 -33.29 6.03 -9.72
CA SER A 204 -32.62 5.22 -10.76
C SER A 204 -31.44 5.94 -11.42
N HIS A 205 -31.54 7.27 -11.61
CA HIS A 205 -30.43 8.09 -12.07
C HIS A 205 -29.31 8.21 -11.04
N ALA A 206 -29.65 8.51 -9.78
CA ALA A 206 -28.68 8.59 -8.69
C ALA A 206 -27.95 7.25 -8.44
N ALA A 207 -28.69 6.14 -8.45
CA ALA A 207 -28.17 4.79 -8.30
C ALA A 207 -27.20 4.40 -9.42
N LEU A 208 -27.43 4.85 -10.66
CA LEU A 208 -26.47 4.62 -11.75
C LEU A 208 -25.15 5.36 -11.49
N VAL A 209 -25.22 6.63 -11.07
CA VAL A 209 -24.02 7.42 -10.77
C VAL A 209 -23.26 6.79 -9.60
N ALA A 210 -23.97 6.42 -8.52
CA ALA A 210 -23.39 5.72 -7.39
C ALA A 210 -22.75 4.38 -7.80
N MET A 211 -23.41 3.59 -8.64
CA MET A 211 -22.85 2.32 -9.14
C MET A 211 -21.58 2.53 -9.97
N LEU A 212 -21.54 3.55 -10.84
CA LEU A 212 -20.32 3.88 -11.60
C LEU A 212 -19.17 4.28 -10.68
N LEU A 213 -19.44 5.06 -9.63
CA LEU A 213 -18.47 5.41 -8.60
C LEU A 213 -18.00 4.16 -7.83
N LEU A 214 -18.91 3.27 -7.44
CA LEU A 214 -18.57 2.02 -6.75
C LEU A 214 -17.71 1.10 -7.61
N ILE A 215 -17.97 1.00 -8.91
CA ILE A 215 -17.13 0.23 -9.85
C ILE A 215 -15.75 0.88 -9.96
N ALA A 216 -15.68 2.19 -10.19
CA ALA A 216 -14.40 2.90 -10.34
C ALA A 216 -13.52 2.80 -9.08
N THR A 217 -14.12 3.03 -7.91
CA THR A 217 -13.42 2.94 -6.62
C THR A 217 -13.14 1.50 -6.21
N GLY A 218 -14.02 0.55 -6.54
CA GLY A 218 -13.86 -0.88 -6.23
C GLY A 218 -12.74 -1.56 -7.03
N VAL A 219 -12.53 -1.17 -8.29
CA VAL A 219 -11.38 -1.65 -9.11
C VAL A 219 -10.04 -1.26 -8.48
N MET A 220 -9.97 -0.08 -7.86
CA MET A 220 -8.77 0.39 -7.18
C MET A 220 -8.51 -0.32 -5.83
N ASN A 221 -9.54 -0.92 -5.23
CA ASN A 221 -9.49 -1.50 -3.87
C ASN A 221 -9.42 -3.04 -3.87
N ALA A 222 -9.09 -3.66 -5.00
CA ALA A 222 -9.43 -5.04 -5.32
C ALA A 222 -8.99 -6.11 -4.29
N ARG A 223 -9.98 -6.71 -3.62
CA ARG A 223 -10.13 -8.18 -3.50
C ARG A 223 -11.58 -8.58 -3.79
N ALA A 224 -11.73 -9.75 -4.41
CA ALA A 224 -12.89 -10.21 -5.16
C ALA A 224 -14.21 -10.33 -4.37
N GLN A 225 -15.28 -9.71 -4.88
CA GLN A 225 -16.68 -10.09 -4.60
C GLN A 225 -17.57 -9.99 -5.85
N VAL A 226 -17.15 -10.63 -6.94
CA VAL A 226 -17.92 -10.64 -8.20
C VAL A 226 -19.22 -11.44 -8.08
N ALA A 227 -19.26 -12.47 -7.22
CA ALA A 227 -20.38 -13.42 -7.15
C ALA A 227 -21.72 -12.82 -6.69
N VAL A 228 -21.73 -11.86 -5.76
CA VAL A 228 -22.95 -11.21 -5.26
C VAL A 228 -23.30 -9.95 -6.07
N LEU A 229 -22.29 -9.33 -6.70
CA LEU A 229 -22.46 -8.12 -7.50
C LEU A 229 -23.23 -8.39 -8.81
N VAL A 230 -22.93 -9.50 -9.49
CA VAL A 230 -23.57 -9.90 -10.76
C VAL A 230 -25.10 -10.00 -10.67
N PRO A 231 -25.70 -10.74 -9.72
CA PRO A 231 -27.16 -10.83 -9.63
C PRO A 231 -27.83 -9.49 -9.30
N ILE A 232 -27.21 -8.64 -8.47
CA ILE A 232 -27.74 -7.31 -8.16
C ILE A 232 -27.73 -6.40 -9.40
N LEU A 233 -26.65 -6.42 -10.20
CA LEU A 233 -26.58 -5.70 -11.47
C LEU A 233 -27.61 -6.22 -12.47
N ALA A 234 -27.83 -7.53 -12.54
CA ALA A 234 -28.84 -8.12 -13.42
C ALA A 234 -30.26 -7.63 -13.03
N LEU A 235 -30.60 -7.66 -11.75
CA LEU A 235 -31.86 -7.11 -11.21
C LEU A 235 -32.01 -5.62 -11.54
N ALA A 236 -30.97 -4.82 -11.31
CA ALA A 236 -30.98 -3.39 -11.59
C ALA A 236 -31.19 -3.09 -13.10
N ILE A 237 -30.57 -3.88 -13.98
CA ILE A 237 -30.74 -3.77 -15.43
C ILE A 237 -32.18 -4.13 -15.84
N VAL A 238 -32.77 -5.19 -15.29
CA VAL A 238 -34.16 -5.60 -15.55
C VAL A 238 -35.13 -4.54 -15.07
N ASN A 239 -34.95 -4.04 -13.83
CA ASN A 239 -35.76 -2.97 -13.27
C ASN A 239 -35.74 -1.73 -14.16
N ARG A 240 -34.56 -1.31 -14.62
CA ARG A 240 -34.41 -0.12 -15.46
C ARG A 240 -34.94 -0.29 -16.89
N ARG A 241 -34.72 -1.45 -17.52
CA ARG A 241 -35.04 -1.66 -18.95
C ARG A 241 -36.46 -2.17 -19.20
N ARG A 242 -37.05 -2.90 -18.24
CA ARG A 242 -38.35 -3.56 -18.44
C ARG A 242 -39.44 -3.04 -17.50
N VAL A 243 -39.12 -2.83 -16.22
CA VAL A 243 -40.15 -2.51 -15.20
C VAL A 243 -40.41 -1.00 -15.12
N LEU A 244 -39.36 -0.18 -15.08
CA LEU A 244 -39.45 1.27 -14.96
C LEU A 244 -40.23 1.94 -16.12
N PRO A 245 -40.06 1.54 -17.40
CA PRO A 245 -40.86 2.08 -18.51
C PRO A 245 -42.33 1.67 -18.47
N ALA A 246 -42.69 0.59 -17.77
CA ALA A 246 -44.03 0.01 -17.71
C ALA A 246 -44.84 0.46 -16.46
N LEU A 247 -44.34 1.47 -15.71
CA LEU A 247 -44.89 1.92 -14.43
C LEU A 247 -46.31 2.53 -14.49
N ALA A 248 -46.90 2.66 -15.69
CA ALA A 248 -48.28 3.11 -15.87
C ALA A 248 -49.35 2.11 -15.38
N THR A 249 -48.96 0.90 -14.92
CA THR A 249 -49.91 -0.12 -14.45
C THR A 249 -49.70 -0.47 -12.97
N PRO A 250 -50.76 -0.70 -12.18
CA PRO A 250 -50.65 -1.11 -10.76
C PRO A 250 -49.81 -2.38 -10.55
N ASN A 251 -49.88 -3.31 -11.50
CA ASN A 251 -49.08 -4.55 -11.52
C ASN A 251 -47.58 -4.32 -11.75
N ALA A 252 -47.18 -3.19 -12.33
CA ALA A 252 -45.77 -2.83 -12.48
C ALA A 252 -45.22 -2.23 -11.18
N LEU A 253 -46.02 -1.44 -10.44
CA LEU A 253 -45.64 -0.86 -9.16
C LEU A 253 -45.42 -1.95 -8.09
N SER A 254 -46.30 -2.97 -8.05
CA SER A 254 -46.16 -4.10 -7.13
C SER A 254 -44.89 -4.93 -7.40
N ARG A 255 -44.61 -5.22 -8.68
CA ARG A 255 -43.38 -5.90 -9.11
C ARG A 255 -42.13 -5.09 -8.78
N LEU A 256 -42.14 -3.77 -9.04
CA LEU A 256 -41.01 -2.91 -8.70
C LEU A 256 -40.74 -2.91 -7.19
N ALA A 257 -41.78 -2.78 -6.35
CA ALA A 257 -41.62 -2.82 -4.90
C ALA A 257 -40.99 -4.15 -4.42
N ALA A 258 -41.40 -5.29 -5.01
CA ALA A 258 -40.82 -6.60 -4.70
C ALA A 258 -39.34 -6.68 -5.11
N PHE A 259 -38.99 -6.26 -6.33
CA PHE A 259 -37.60 -6.29 -6.80
C PHE A 259 -36.69 -5.35 -6.00
N VAL A 260 -37.13 -4.12 -5.72
CA VAL A 260 -36.35 -3.17 -4.89
C VAL A 260 -36.13 -3.72 -3.48
N THR A 261 -37.13 -4.44 -2.93
CA THR A 261 -36.98 -5.12 -1.63
C THR A 261 -35.95 -6.25 -1.70
N LEU A 262 -35.98 -7.05 -2.77
CA LEU A 262 -35.00 -8.13 -2.96
C LEU A 262 -33.58 -7.57 -3.13
N GLU A 263 -33.42 -6.52 -3.95
CA GLU A 263 -32.14 -5.81 -4.11
C GLU A 263 -31.63 -5.27 -2.76
N PHE A 264 -32.51 -4.70 -1.95
CA PHE A 264 -32.16 -4.21 -0.61
C PHE A 264 -31.65 -5.33 0.30
N VAL A 265 -32.35 -6.48 0.35
CA VAL A 265 -31.92 -7.63 1.16
C VAL A 265 -30.57 -8.17 0.70
N LEU A 266 -30.37 -8.32 -0.62
CA LEU A 266 -29.07 -8.74 -1.18
C LEU A 266 -27.96 -7.73 -0.88
N ALA A 267 -28.25 -6.44 -0.90
CA ALA A 267 -27.30 -5.40 -0.55
C ALA A 267 -26.92 -5.40 0.94
N LEU A 268 -27.86 -5.73 1.86
CA LEU A 268 -27.53 -5.92 3.28
C LEU A 268 -26.59 -7.11 3.50
N VAL A 269 -26.77 -8.19 2.75
CA VAL A 269 -25.86 -9.34 2.73
C VAL A 269 -24.48 -8.92 2.22
N LEU A 270 -24.41 -8.11 1.16
CA LEU A 270 -23.15 -7.54 0.66
C LEU A 270 -22.43 -6.71 1.73
N ILE A 271 -23.15 -5.88 2.50
CA ILE A 271 -22.59 -5.12 3.64
C ILE A 271 -22.06 -6.06 4.73
N ALA A 272 -22.73 -7.18 5.02
CA ALA A 272 -22.24 -8.17 5.98
C ALA A 272 -20.93 -8.82 5.52
N PHE A 273 -20.83 -9.20 4.24
CA PHE A 273 -19.60 -9.69 3.66
C PHE A 273 -18.48 -8.64 3.70
N ALA A 274 -18.79 -7.39 3.34
CA ALA A 274 -17.82 -6.28 3.41
C ALA A 274 -17.32 -6.05 4.85
N ALA A 275 -18.22 -6.03 5.84
CA ALA A 275 -17.85 -5.94 7.26
C ALA A 275 -16.98 -7.14 7.68
N GLY A 276 -17.28 -8.35 7.21
CA GLY A 276 -16.47 -9.54 7.42
C GLY A 276 -15.04 -9.40 6.90
N MET A 277 -14.87 -8.82 5.70
CA MET A 277 -13.54 -8.56 5.15
C MET A 277 -12.73 -7.56 6.00
N THR A 278 -13.37 -6.57 6.63
CA THR A 278 -12.66 -5.62 7.51
C THR A 278 -12.08 -6.27 8.77
N LEU A 279 -12.55 -7.47 9.13
CA LEU A 279 -12.09 -8.25 10.29
C LEU A 279 -11.06 -9.32 9.94
N THR A 280 -10.84 -9.58 8.65
CA THR A 280 -9.73 -10.44 8.23
C THR A 280 -8.41 -9.73 8.47
N THR A 281 -7.37 -10.47 8.86
CA THR A 281 -6.04 -9.90 9.15
C THR A 281 -5.60 -9.02 7.98
N PRO A 282 -5.09 -7.79 8.26
CA PRO A 282 -4.64 -6.90 7.20
C PRO A 282 -3.73 -7.65 6.23
N ALA A 283 -3.90 -7.42 4.93
CA ALA A 283 -3.03 -7.98 3.90
C ALA A 283 -1.54 -7.62 4.08
N ARG A 284 -1.21 -6.75 5.05
CA ARG A 284 0.15 -6.45 5.49
C ARG A 284 0.78 -7.55 6.37
N HIS A 285 0.00 -8.35 7.10
CA HIS A 285 0.52 -9.40 8.00
C HIS A 285 0.37 -10.82 7.45
N ALA A 286 -0.43 -11.01 6.41
CA ALA A 286 -0.44 -12.25 5.65
C ALA A 286 0.52 -12.10 4.46
N GLU A 287 1.35 -13.10 4.21
CA GLU A 287 2.28 -13.07 3.08
C GLU A 287 1.49 -12.91 1.77
N PRO A 288 1.75 -11.84 0.99
CA PRO A 288 0.98 -11.59 -0.21
C PRO A 288 1.33 -12.63 -1.27
N LEU A 289 0.41 -13.55 -1.53
CA LEU A 289 0.48 -14.44 -2.69
C LEU A 289 -0.11 -13.72 -3.90
N TRP A 290 0.74 -13.43 -4.88
CA TRP A 290 0.32 -12.81 -6.13
C TRP A 290 -0.24 -13.88 -7.09
N PRO A 291 -1.52 -13.81 -7.49
CA PRO A 291 -2.17 -14.90 -8.23
C PRO A 291 -1.91 -14.87 -9.74
N PHE A 292 -1.37 -13.78 -10.28
CA PHE A 292 -1.15 -13.61 -11.72
C PHE A 292 0.32 -13.86 -12.06
N SER A 293 0.58 -14.42 -13.25
CA SER A 293 1.94 -14.59 -13.77
C SER A 293 2.59 -13.28 -14.23
N PHE A 294 1.91 -12.14 -14.06
CA PHE A 294 2.39 -10.84 -14.52
C PHE A 294 2.14 -9.73 -13.49
N ARG A 295 2.96 -8.68 -13.53
CA ARG A 295 2.78 -7.42 -12.79
C ARG A 295 2.99 -6.22 -13.71
N LEU A 296 2.47 -5.06 -13.30
CA LEU A 296 2.70 -3.80 -13.98
C LEU A 296 3.78 -3.01 -13.24
N SER A 297 4.91 -2.76 -13.91
CA SER A 297 6.06 -2.02 -13.35
C SER A 297 6.24 -0.68 -14.07
N PRO A 298 5.82 0.46 -13.48
CA PRO A 298 6.02 1.77 -14.08
C PRO A 298 7.50 2.17 -14.15
N GLU A 299 8.37 1.53 -13.36
CA GLU A 299 9.82 1.75 -13.35
C GLU A 299 10.45 1.48 -14.73
N ILE A 300 9.85 0.58 -15.53
CA ILE A 300 10.27 0.28 -16.90
C ILE A 300 10.18 1.50 -17.82
N LEU A 301 9.25 2.41 -17.57
CA LEU A 301 9.16 3.65 -18.34
C LEU A 301 10.40 4.50 -18.10
N THR A 302 10.90 4.56 -16.88
CA THR A 302 12.07 5.38 -16.57
C THR A 302 13.37 4.75 -17.06
N GLU A 303 13.45 3.42 -17.15
CA GLU A 303 14.71 2.70 -17.31
C GLU A 303 15.04 2.22 -18.73
N ILE A 304 14.04 1.89 -19.56
CA ILE A 304 14.28 1.40 -20.92
C ILE A 304 14.13 2.56 -21.93
N PRO A 305 15.19 2.93 -22.66
CA PRO A 305 15.07 3.90 -23.75
C PRO A 305 14.05 3.39 -24.78
N GLY A 306 12.98 4.14 -25.00
CA GLY A 306 11.96 3.80 -26.00
C GLY A 306 10.63 3.26 -25.46
N THR A 307 10.52 2.84 -24.19
CA THR A 307 9.22 2.41 -23.62
C THR A 307 8.32 3.60 -23.28
N ARG A 308 8.90 4.75 -22.92
CA ARG A 308 8.17 6.00 -22.62
C ARG A 308 7.27 6.45 -23.77
N TRP A 309 7.81 6.49 -24.99
CA TRP A 309 7.04 6.96 -26.14
C TRP A 309 5.93 5.98 -26.52
N ARG A 310 6.14 4.67 -26.35
CA ARG A 310 5.10 3.64 -26.54
C ARG A 310 3.96 3.80 -25.55
N ALA A 311 4.28 4.02 -24.27
CA ALA A 311 3.28 4.30 -23.23
C ALA A 311 2.49 5.60 -23.50
N LEU A 312 3.18 6.65 -23.94
CA LEU A 312 2.54 7.92 -24.34
C LEU A 312 1.66 7.73 -25.58
N LEU A 313 2.13 7.04 -26.62
CA LEU A 313 1.34 6.78 -27.81
C LEU A 313 0.09 5.94 -27.49
N GLY A 314 0.24 4.89 -26.69
CA GLY A 314 -0.87 4.06 -26.24
C GLY A 314 -1.90 4.82 -25.41
N SER A 315 -1.46 5.72 -24.52
CA SER A 315 -2.37 6.54 -23.72
C SER A 315 -3.14 7.56 -24.58
N GLN A 316 -2.49 8.20 -25.56
CA GLN A 316 -3.16 9.11 -26.49
C GLN A 316 -4.21 8.36 -27.33
N LEU A 317 -3.89 7.17 -27.85
CA LEU A 317 -4.85 6.34 -28.59
C LEU A 317 -6.05 5.92 -27.73
N ALA A 318 -5.81 5.58 -26.46
CA ALA A 318 -6.88 5.25 -25.53
C ALA A 318 -7.78 6.45 -25.20
N VAL A 319 -7.21 7.65 -25.05
CA VAL A 319 -7.96 8.91 -24.83
C VAL A 319 -8.82 9.23 -26.06
N VAL A 320 -8.24 9.18 -27.27
CA VAL A 320 -9.01 9.40 -28.50
C VAL A 320 -10.13 8.36 -28.64
N GLY A 321 -9.88 7.11 -28.26
CA GLY A 321 -10.87 6.04 -28.26
C GLY A 321 -12.00 6.30 -27.28
N ALA A 322 -11.69 6.78 -26.07
CA ALA A 322 -12.68 7.15 -25.05
C ALA A 322 -13.53 8.36 -25.49
N VAL A 323 -12.91 9.38 -26.10
CA VAL A 323 -13.61 10.54 -26.67
C VAL A 323 -14.55 10.10 -27.80
N ALA A 324 -14.09 9.22 -28.69
CA ALA A 324 -14.92 8.65 -29.75
C ALA A 324 -16.08 7.80 -29.19
N LEU A 325 -15.85 7.06 -28.10
CA LEU A 325 -16.88 6.29 -27.40
C LEU A 325 -17.96 7.20 -26.81
N LEU A 326 -17.58 8.35 -26.25
CA LEU A 326 -18.50 9.38 -25.75
C LEU A 326 -19.26 10.05 -26.89
N ALA A 327 -18.57 10.43 -27.97
CA ALA A 327 -19.16 11.05 -29.16
C ALA A 327 -20.15 10.11 -29.87
N SER A 328 -19.92 8.79 -29.84
CA SER A 328 -20.84 7.79 -30.40
C SER A 328 -22.25 7.86 -29.78
N ARG A 329 -22.39 8.36 -28.54
CA ARG A 329 -23.68 8.55 -27.89
C ARG A 329 -24.48 9.73 -28.45
N LEU A 330 -23.83 10.69 -29.10
CA LEU A 330 -24.47 11.87 -29.68
C LEU A 330 -24.94 11.62 -31.13
N VAL A 331 -24.29 10.72 -31.87
CA VAL A 331 -24.54 10.50 -33.30
C VAL A 331 -25.45 9.29 -33.56
N ARG A 332 -26.77 9.47 -33.69
CA ARG A 332 -27.74 8.36 -33.88
C ARG A 332 -27.52 7.52 -35.14
N ARG A 333 -27.07 8.12 -36.25
CA ARG A 333 -27.06 7.47 -37.59
C ARG A 333 -25.83 6.60 -37.89
N ARG A 334 -24.73 6.73 -37.12
CA ARG A 334 -23.49 5.94 -37.30
C ARG A 334 -22.96 5.33 -35.99
N ARG A 335 -23.84 5.09 -35.01
CA ARG A 335 -23.45 4.60 -33.66
C ARG A 335 -22.62 3.33 -33.68
N VAL A 336 -23.06 2.32 -34.42
CA VAL A 336 -22.43 0.99 -34.42
C VAL A 336 -20.99 1.02 -34.95
N PRO A 337 -20.71 1.56 -36.16
CA PRO A 337 -19.33 1.61 -36.65
C PRO A 337 -18.43 2.53 -35.80
N LEU A 338 -18.95 3.64 -35.26
CA LEU A 338 -18.20 4.51 -34.35
C LEU A 338 -17.88 3.82 -33.02
N LEU A 339 -18.80 3.04 -32.46
CA LEU A 339 -18.58 2.25 -31.25
C LEU A 339 -17.51 1.19 -31.47
N VAL A 340 -17.59 0.45 -32.58
CA VAL A 340 -16.59 -0.58 -32.92
C VAL A 340 -15.22 0.07 -33.13
N ALA A 341 -15.12 1.15 -33.90
CA ALA A 341 -13.86 1.87 -34.09
C ALA A 341 -13.29 2.41 -32.78
N ALA A 342 -14.13 2.99 -31.92
CA ALA A 342 -13.73 3.49 -30.61
C ALA A 342 -13.22 2.35 -29.69
N LEU A 343 -13.91 1.21 -29.65
CA LEU A 343 -13.49 0.03 -28.87
C LEU A 343 -12.15 -0.52 -29.39
N VAL A 344 -11.97 -0.60 -30.70
CA VAL A 344 -10.70 -1.02 -31.31
C VAL A 344 -9.58 -0.04 -30.95
N LEU A 345 -9.83 1.27 -31.01
CA LEU A 345 -8.82 2.27 -30.67
C LEU A 345 -8.41 2.21 -29.19
N VAL A 346 -9.37 1.98 -28.28
CA VAL A 346 -9.09 1.74 -26.87
C VAL A 346 -8.30 0.45 -26.66
N ALA A 347 -8.66 -0.64 -27.34
CA ALA A 347 -7.95 -1.92 -27.23
C ALA A 347 -6.51 -1.83 -27.76
N VAL A 348 -6.31 -1.16 -28.90
CA VAL A 348 -4.97 -0.90 -29.48
C VAL A 348 -4.17 0.03 -28.58
N GLY A 349 -4.77 1.11 -28.07
CA GLY A 349 -4.12 2.02 -27.13
C GLY A 349 -3.69 1.32 -25.84
N ALA A 350 -4.56 0.48 -25.27
CA ALA A 350 -4.25 -0.35 -24.12
C ALA A 350 -3.13 -1.35 -24.41
N GLY A 351 -3.18 -2.05 -25.57
CA GLY A 351 -2.12 -2.99 -25.97
C GLY A 351 -0.77 -2.32 -26.14
N VAL A 352 -0.70 -1.21 -26.87
CA VAL A 352 0.55 -0.46 -27.11
C VAL A 352 1.09 0.17 -25.82
N GLY A 353 0.21 0.67 -24.96
CA GLY A 353 0.58 1.39 -23.75
C GLY A 353 0.91 0.50 -22.56
N LEU A 354 0.17 -0.60 -22.36
CA LEU A 354 0.31 -1.49 -21.20
C LEU A 354 1.29 -2.63 -21.46
N ALA A 355 1.40 -3.19 -22.66
CA ALA A 355 2.30 -4.30 -22.93
C ALA A 355 3.75 -4.09 -22.46
N PRO A 356 4.40 -2.91 -22.66
CA PRO A 356 5.77 -2.71 -22.16
C PRO A 356 5.86 -2.59 -20.63
N LEU A 357 4.74 -2.40 -19.93
CA LEU A 357 4.69 -2.36 -18.46
C LEU A 357 4.51 -3.74 -17.84
N VAL A 358 4.11 -4.73 -18.64
CA VAL A 358 3.86 -6.10 -18.19
C VAL A 358 5.20 -6.80 -18.01
N VAL A 359 5.49 -7.20 -16.76
CA VAL A 359 6.66 -7.99 -16.37
C VAL A 359 6.18 -9.30 -15.80
N ASP A 360 6.96 -10.36 -15.97
CA ASP A 360 6.70 -11.62 -15.29
C ASP A 360 6.69 -11.42 -13.78
N ALA A 361 5.69 -12.02 -13.13
CA ALA A 361 5.54 -11.99 -11.69
C ALA A 361 5.32 -13.40 -11.16
N TYR A 362 5.71 -13.61 -9.91
CA TYR A 362 5.65 -14.87 -9.20
C TYR A 362 4.77 -14.74 -7.95
N PRO A 363 4.27 -15.85 -7.39
CA PRO A 363 3.47 -15.82 -6.18
C PRO A 363 4.12 -15.06 -5.02
N THR A 364 5.45 -15.07 -4.94
CA THR A 364 6.19 -14.35 -3.90
C THR A 364 6.71 -12.98 -4.36
N SER A 365 6.33 -12.43 -5.52
CA SER A 365 6.87 -11.15 -6.04
C SER A 365 6.79 -10.00 -5.03
N TYR A 366 5.71 -9.92 -4.26
CA TYR A 366 5.49 -8.88 -3.24
C TYR A 366 5.79 -9.36 -1.81
N ARG A 367 6.37 -10.55 -1.65
CA ARG A 367 6.73 -11.09 -0.34
C ARG A 367 7.95 -10.33 0.18
N ARG A 368 7.81 -9.73 1.36
CA ARG A 368 8.91 -9.03 2.04
C ARG A 368 9.84 -10.04 2.72
N PRO A 369 11.15 -9.79 2.77
CA PRO A 369 12.09 -10.63 3.51
C PRO A 369 11.70 -10.66 5.01
N PRO A 370 11.60 -11.86 5.63
CA PRO A 370 11.40 -11.96 7.08
C PRO A 370 12.67 -11.63 7.86
N LEU A 371 13.84 -11.72 7.21
CA LEU A 371 15.12 -11.31 7.75
C LEU A 371 15.39 -9.86 7.36
N THR A 372 15.74 -9.03 8.34
CA THR A 372 16.17 -7.65 8.09
C THR A 372 17.43 -7.62 7.23
N TYR A 373 17.63 -6.52 6.51
CA TYR A 373 18.85 -6.29 5.71
C TYR A 373 20.06 -6.03 6.61
N HIS A 374 20.55 -7.10 7.26
CA HIS A 374 21.51 -7.07 8.36
C HIS A 374 22.84 -7.73 7.98
N ALA A 375 23.95 -7.23 8.52
CA ALA A 375 25.31 -7.68 8.18
C ALA A 375 25.55 -9.18 8.44
N THR A 376 24.98 -9.74 9.51
CA THR A 376 25.09 -11.19 9.78
C THR A 376 24.37 -12.04 8.72
N SER A 377 23.20 -11.60 8.25
CA SER A 377 22.45 -12.27 7.18
C SER A 377 23.19 -12.18 5.84
N ILE A 378 23.74 -11.01 5.52
CA ILE A 378 24.56 -10.81 4.30
C ILE A 378 25.83 -11.66 4.34
N ALA A 379 26.54 -11.71 5.47
CA ALA A 379 27.74 -12.53 5.63
C ALA A 379 27.44 -14.04 5.56
N ALA A 380 26.33 -14.50 6.14
CA ALA A 380 25.86 -15.87 6.00
C ALA A 380 25.51 -16.20 4.53
N GLY A 381 24.81 -15.28 3.86
CA GLY A 381 24.43 -15.38 2.45
C GLY A 381 25.62 -15.45 1.51
N MET A 382 26.67 -14.67 1.81
CA MET A 382 27.95 -14.69 1.09
C MET A 382 28.59 -16.08 1.09
N THR A 383 28.54 -16.77 2.23
CA THR A 383 29.07 -18.12 2.37
C THR A 383 28.30 -19.11 1.50
N VAL A 384 26.96 -19.05 1.55
CA VAL A 384 26.10 -19.94 0.74
C VAL A 384 26.27 -19.64 -0.76
N TYR A 385 26.33 -18.37 -1.16
CA TYR A 385 26.54 -17.97 -2.55
C TYR A 385 27.86 -18.52 -3.10
N ARG A 386 28.96 -18.40 -2.36
CA ARG A 386 30.28 -18.94 -2.76
C ARG A 386 30.25 -20.45 -2.96
N GLN A 387 29.51 -21.17 -2.11
CA GLN A 387 29.43 -22.63 -2.15
C GLN A 387 28.53 -23.16 -3.28
N ARG A 388 27.51 -22.39 -3.71
CA ARG A 388 26.41 -22.94 -4.53
C ARG A 388 26.05 -22.14 -5.77
N CYS A 389 26.40 -20.85 -5.83
CA CYS A 389 25.97 -19.94 -6.89
C CYS A 389 27.13 -19.38 -7.71
N ALA A 390 28.31 -19.20 -7.09
CA ALA A 390 29.47 -18.55 -7.70
C ALA A 390 29.95 -19.27 -8.97
N GLU A 391 29.92 -20.60 -9.00
CA GLU A 391 30.42 -21.41 -10.13
C GLU A 391 29.81 -21.01 -11.48
N CYS A 392 28.48 -20.85 -11.54
CA CYS A 392 27.79 -20.46 -12.78
C CYS A 392 27.73 -18.93 -12.98
N HIS A 393 27.52 -18.18 -11.90
CA HIS A 393 27.21 -16.75 -12.00
C HIS A 393 28.44 -15.84 -12.05
N ASP A 394 29.53 -16.16 -11.32
CA ASP A 394 30.77 -15.37 -11.40
C ASP A 394 31.51 -15.64 -12.74
N ALA A 395 31.38 -16.84 -13.31
CA ALA A 395 31.95 -17.18 -14.63
C ALA A 395 31.35 -16.32 -15.77
N THR A 396 30.04 -16.07 -15.73
CA THR A 396 29.36 -15.20 -16.71
C THR A 396 29.88 -13.76 -16.61
N ARG A 397 30.07 -13.26 -15.39
CA ARG A 397 30.65 -11.93 -15.17
C ARG A 397 32.08 -11.84 -15.72
N ALA A 398 32.93 -12.84 -15.47
CA ALA A 398 34.30 -12.86 -15.98
C ALA A 398 34.32 -12.78 -17.52
N ALA A 399 33.43 -13.53 -18.20
CA ALA A 399 33.27 -13.50 -19.65
C ALA A 399 32.75 -12.15 -20.20
N MET A 400 32.07 -11.34 -19.39
CA MET A 400 31.57 -10.00 -19.76
C MET A 400 32.58 -8.87 -19.47
N THR A 401 33.72 -9.14 -18.82
CA THR A 401 34.72 -8.10 -18.56
C THR A 401 35.49 -7.70 -19.84
N PRO A 402 35.77 -6.40 -20.06
CA PRO A 402 36.40 -5.90 -21.30
C PRO A 402 37.80 -6.49 -21.60
N ALA A 403 38.48 -7.06 -20.59
CA ALA A 403 39.83 -7.60 -20.73
C ALA A 403 39.91 -8.83 -21.65
N SER A 404 38.79 -9.50 -21.95
CA SER A 404 38.74 -10.65 -22.88
C SER A 404 38.64 -10.27 -24.37
N VAL A 405 38.56 -8.97 -24.68
CA VAL A 405 38.36 -8.44 -26.05
C VAL A 405 39.68 -8.02 -26.72
N SER A 406 40.84 -8.23 -26.09
CA SER A 406 42.16 -7.91 -26.68
C SER A 406 42.69 -8.96 -27.68
N SER A 407 41.84 -9.88 -28.17
CA SER A 407 42.19 -10.76 -29.30
C SER A 407 41.40 -10.28 -30.52
N THR A 408 42.10 -9.63 -31.45
CA THR A 408 41.58 -9.01 -32.68
C THR A 408 41.10 -10.01 -33.74
N ASN A 409 40.77 -11.26 -33.36
CA ASN A 409 40.15 -12.24 -34.26
C ASN A 409 39.20 -13.19 -33.51
N ALA A 410 38.38 -12.65 -32.62
CA ALA A 410 37.59 -13.47 -31.72
C ALA A 410 36.08 -13.35 -32.00
N THR A 411 35.50 -14.45 -32.45
CA THR A 411 34.05 -14.68 -32.65
C THR A 411 33.20 -14.16 -31.47
N PRO A 412 31.95 -13.71 -31.73
CA PRO A 412 31.08 -13.18 -30.70
C PRO A 412 30.94 -14.15 -29.51
N VAL A 413 30.90 -13.62 -28.29
CA VAL A 413 30.88 -14.41 -27.03
C VAL A 413 29.75 -15.46 -27.01
N SER A 414 28.65 -15.21 -27.72
CA SER A 414 27.54 -16.16 -27.92
C SER A 414 27.91 -17.43 -28.69
N GLU A 415 29.00 -17.41 -29.45
CA GLU A 415 29.47 -18.52 -30.30
C GLU A 415 30.55 -19.35 -29.61
N ARG A 416 31.39 -18.71 -28.77
CA ARG A 416 32.37 -19.43 -27.91
C ARG A 416 31.71 -20.25 -26.81
N LEU A 417 30.58 -19.80 -26.25
CA LEU A 417 29.78 -20.58 -25.29
C LEU A 417 28.99 -21.73 -25.93
N ARG A 418 28.73 -21.67 -27.24
CA ARG A 418 28.09 -22.79 -27.99
C ARG A 418 29.07 -23.91 -28.33
N ALA A 419 30.37 -23.61 -28.42
CA ALA A 419 31.39 -24.57 -28.84
C ALA A 419 32.02 -25.36 -27.68
N ALA A 420 31.91 -24.89 -26.43
CA ALA A 420 32.61 -25.48 -25.29
C ALA A 420 31.85 -26.61 -24.57
N ASP A 421 30.53 -26.74 -24.76
CA ASP A 421 29.75 -27.86 -24.21
C ASP A 421 28.78 -28.34 -25.28
N GLY A 422 28.84 -29.63 -25.63
CA GLY A 422 27.93 -30.31 -26.57
C GLY A 422 26.46 -30.40 -26.10
N ARG A 423 26.01 -29.47 -25.26
CA ARG A 423 24.63 -29.31 -24.80
C ARG A 423 24.01 -28.10 -25.49
N ALA A 424 23.49 -28.33 -26.69
CA ALA A 424 22.66 -27.37 -27.40
C ALA A 424 21.45 -26.98 -26.53
N GLY A 425 21.52 -25.83 -25.83
CA GLY A 425 20.36 -25.28 -25.12
C GLY A 425 20.64 -24.32 -23.96
N ALA A 426 21.78 -24.39 -23.28
CA ALA A 426 22.01 -23.57 -22.10
C ALA A 426 22.35 -22.11 -22.46
N ARG A 427 21.42 -21.18 -22.23
CA ARG A 427 21.72 -19.74 -22.21
C ARG A 427 22.64 -19.45 -21.02
N ALA A 428 23.64 -18.59 -21.23
CA ALA A 428 24.54 -18.15 -20.15
C ALA A 428 23.74 -17.60 -18.96
N ALA A 429 24.13 -17.99 -17.75
CA ALA A 429 23.47 -17.55 -16.52
C ALA A 429 23.51 -16.01 -16.42
N PRO A 430 22.46 -15.34 -15.93
CA PRO A 430 22.51 -13.89 -15.78
C PRO A 430 23.57 -13.48 -14.76
N ASP A 431 24.19 -12.32 -14.97
CA ASP A 431 25.03 -11.67 -13.94
C ASP A 431 24.13 -11.21 -12.78
N LEU A 432 24.09 -12.02 -11.73
CA LEU A 432 23.32 -11.73 -10.51
C LEU A 432 23.84 -10.51 -9.74
N LEU A 433 24.99 -9.97 -10.15
CA LEU A 433 25.69 -8.91 -9.42
C LEU A 433 25.67 -7.59 -10.18
N GLY A 434 25.14 -7.57 -11.40
CA GLY A 434 25.00 -6.36 -12.20
C GLY A 434 23.73 -5.58 -11.87
N ALA A 435 23.69 -4.32 -12.31
CA ALA A 435 22.59 -3.36 -12.09
C ALA A 435 21.20 -3.78 -12.59
N ARG A 436 21.06 -4.93 -13.27
CA ARG A 436 19.75 -5.52 -13.62
C ARG A 436 19.18 -6.36 -12.48
N THR A 437 20.02 -7.01 -11.68
CA THR A 437 19.57 -7.90 -10.61
C THR A 437 19.08 -7.14 -9.38
N SER A 438 19.61 -5.93 -9.14
CA SER A 438 19.07 -4.98 -8.15
C SER A 438 17.63 -4.52 -8.43
N ARG A 439 17.09 -4.81 -9.62
CA ARG A 439 15.74 -4.39 -10.05
C ARG A 439 14.66 -5.42 -9.76
N HIS A 440 15.06 -6.63 -9.37
CA HIS A 440 14.12 -7.66 -8.95
C HIS A 440 13.72 -7.42 -7.49
N HIS A 441 12.43 -7.53 -7.21
CA HIS A 441 11.97 -7.51 -5.81
C HIS A 441 12.57 -8.70 -5.06
N ALA A 442 12.83 -8.55 -3.77
CA ALA A 442 13.45 -9.60 -2.97
C ALA A 442 12.65 -10.91 -3.01
N GLY A 443 11.32 -10.82 -3.08
CA GLY A 443 10.43 -11.95 -3.21
C GLY A 443 10.43 -12.63 -4.61
N GLU A 444 10.82 -11.93 -5.67
CA GLU A 444 11.05 -12.52 -7.00
C GLU A 444 12.33 -13.35 -6.99
N LEU A 445 13.41 -12.79 -6.44
CA LEU A 445 14.67 -13.52 -6.23
C LEU A 445 14.44 -14.76 -5.37
N PHE A 446 13.59 -14.66 -4.34
CA PHE A 446 13.19 -15.80 -3.53
C PHE A 446 12.51 -16.89 -4.34
N TRP A 447 11.56 -16.54 -5.21
CA TRP A 447 10.90 -17.53 -6.06
C TRP A 447 11.90 -18.27 -6.95
N LEU A 448 12.76 -17.51 -7.64
CA LEU A 448 13.73 -18.04 -8.59
C LEU A 448 14.78 -18.93 -7.92
N VAL A 449 15.33 -18.52 -6.78
CA VAL A 449 16.25 -19.35 -6.00
C VAL A 449 15.56 -20.62 -5.49
N SER A 450 14.29 -20.52 -5.11
CA SER A 450 13.53 -21.65 -4.58
C SER A 450 13.26 -22.72 -5.64
N HIS A 451 12.78 -22.31 -6.82
CA HIS A 451 12.29 -23.23 -7.85
C HIS A 451 13.31 -23.51 -8.95
N GLY A 452 14.37 -22.70 -9.04
CA GLY A 452 15.31 -22.77 -10.16
C GLY A 452 14.66 -22.38 -11.48
N ILE A 453 15.41 -22.55 -12.56
CA ILE A 453 14.97 -22.32 -13.94
C ILE A 453 15.52 -23.47 -14.78
N ALA A 454 14.76 -24.56 -14.89
CA ALA A 454 15.21 -25.79 -15.54
C ALA A 454 15.66 -25.57 -17.00
N GLU A 455 14.92 -24.75 -17.75
CA GLU A 455 15.24 -24.38 -19.14
C GLU A 455 16.61 -23.70 -19.29
N HIS A 456 17.08 -23.04 -18.23
CA HIS A 456 18.35 -22.30 -18.20
C HIS A 456 19.42 -23.01 -17.36
N GLY A 457 19.15 -24.25 -16.92
CA GLY A 457 20.08 -25.05 -16.12
C GLY A 457 20.27 -24.58 -14.67
N MET A 458 19.46 -23.64 -14.17
CA MET A 458 19.52 -23.20 -12.77
C MET A 458 18.79 -24.22 -11.87
N PRO A 459 19.47 -24.86 -10.91
CA PRO A 459 18.85 -25.84 -10.03
C PRO A 459 17.90 -25.19 -9.01
N ALA A 460 16.93 -25.97 -8.52
CA ALA A 460 16.02 -25.57 -7.45
C ALA A 460 16.67 -25.75 -6.07
N PHE A 461 16.64 -24.73 -5.22
CA PHE A 461 17.24 -24.81 -3.88
C PHE A 461 16.23 -25.00 -2.75
N ALA A 462 14.92 -25.05 -3.02
CA ALA A 462 13.90 -25.22 -1.98
C ALA A 462 14.09 -26.50 -1.13
N ASN A 463 14.59 -27.58 -1.75
CA ASN A 463 14.81 -28.88 -1.09
C ASN A 463 16.24 -29.02 -0.53
N VAL A 464 17.12 -28.06 -0.78
CA VAL A 464 18.56 -28.11 -0.42
C VAL A 464 18.90 -27.09 0.66
N LEU A 465 18.26 -25.91 0.61
CA LEU A 465 18.46 -24.82 1.55
C LEU A 465 17.17 -24.55 2.31
N GLY A 466 17.29 -24.52 3.64
CA GLY A 466 16.23 -24.00 4.50
C GLY A 466 15.88 -22.56 4.12
N GLU A 467 14.64 -22.16 4.42
CA GLU A 467 14.11 -20.87 4.01
C GLU A 467 14.96 -19.66 4.46
N ALA A 468 15.39 -19.63 5.72
CA ALA A 468 16.23 -18.55 6.23
C ALA A 468 17.53 -18.39 5.42
N ARG A 469 18.20 -19.50 5.07
CA ARG A 469 19.42 -19.48 4.24
C ARG A 469 19.17 -18.98 2.82
N ARG A 470 17.99 -19.23 2.24
CA ARG A 470 17.62 -18.65 0.94
C ARG A 470 17.47 -17.14 1.03
N TRP A 471 16.87 -16.62 2.10
CA TRP A 471 16.79 -15.18 2.37
C TRP A 471 18.16 -14.54 2.64
N ASP A 472 19.06 -15.23 3.34
CA ASP A 472 20.45 -14.78 3.52
C ASP A 472 21.15 -14.56 2.18
N VAL A 473 21.05 -15.51 1.25
CA VAL A 473 21.63 -15.39 -0.10
C VAL A 473 21.04 -14.20 -0.85
N ILE A 474 19.73 -13.96 -0.73
CA ILE A 474 19.07 -12.83 -1.39
C ILE A 474 19.57 -11.50 -0.83
N ASN A 475 19.74 -11.39 0.49
CA ASN A 475 20.33 -10.21 1.12
C ASN A 475 21.76 -9.97 0.61
N PHE A 476 22.56 -11.03 0.45
CA PHE A 476 23.89 -10.91 -0.15
C PHE A 476 23.88 -10.48 -1.62
N ILE A 477 23.01 -11.07 -2.45
CA ILE A 477 22.86 -10.69 -3.87
C ILE A 477 22.51 -9.20 -3.97
N ARG A 478 21.56 -8.72 -3.14
CA ARG A 478 21.16 -7.31 -3.08
C ARG A 478 22.32 -6.41 -2.65
N ALA A 479 23.05 -6.79 -1.59
CA ALA A 479 24.21 -6.03 -1.13
C ALA A 479 25.31 -5.93 -2.18
N ARG A 480 25.59 -7.03 -2.88
CA ARG A 480 26.62 -7.03 -3.93
C ARG A 480 26.17 -6.30 -5.20
N ALA A 481 24.89 -6.34 -5.56
CA ALA A 481 24.36 -5.52 -6.63
C ALA A 481 24.42 -4.01 -6.30
N ALA A 482 24.23 -3.65 -5.03
CA ALA A 482 24.39 -2.26 -4.55
C ALA A 482 25.87 -1.81 -4.51
N ALA A 483 26.83 -2.73 -4.57
CA ALA A 483 28.26 -2.42 -4.59
C ALA A 483 28.70 -1.67 -5.86
N ASP A 484 28.04 -1.90 -6.99
CA ASP A 484 28.30 -1.13 -8.21
C ASP A 484 27.87 0.34 -8.03
N GLU A 485 26.83 0.61 -7.24
CA GLU A 485 26.45 1.97 -6.88
C GLU A 485 27.44 2.60 -5.90
N ALA A 486 27.99 1.83 -4.96
CA ALA A 486 29.04 2.28 -4.06
C ALA A 486 30.28 2.82 -4.81
N LYS A 487 30.62 2.26 -5.98
CA LYS A 487 31.72 2.77 -6.83
C LYS A 487 31.47 4.19 -7.35
N SER A 488 30.22 4.59 -7.47
CA SER A 488 29.85 5.95 -7.88
C SER A 488 29.82 6.94 -6.71
N ILE A 489 29.90 6.44 -5.47
CA ILE A 489 29.99 7.28 -4.27
C ILE A 489 31.44 7.71 -4.10
N GLY A 490 31.66 9.01 -4.26
CA GLY A 490 32.96 9.63 -4.10
C GLY A 490 33.32 9.92 -2.64
N ARG A 491 34.43 10.64 -2.49
CA ARG A 491 34.96 11.14 -1.21
C ARG A 491 34.25 12.40 -0.69
N ALA A 492 33.36 12.97 -1.50
CA ALA A 492 32.63 14.19 -1.22
C ALA A 492 31.15 13.94 -1.45
N ILE A 493 30.32 14.60 -0.64
CA ILE A 493 28.89 14.42 -0.64
C ILE A 493 28.28 15.18 -1.80
N GLU A 494 27.47 14.45 -2.58
CA GLU A 494 26.55 15.02 -3.55
C GLU A 494 25.16 15.19 -2.88
N PRO A 495 24.70 16.43 -2.63
CA PRO A 495 23.36 16.67 -2.09
C PRO A 495 22.28 16.13 -3.04
N GLY A 496 21.22 15.55 -2.48
CA GLY A 496 20.09 14.97 -3.20
C GLY A 496 20.33 13.58 -3.77
N ARG A 497 21.50 12.98 -3.54
CA ARG A 497 21.88 11.66 -4.09
C ARG A 497 22.10 10.61 -3.00
N ALA A 498 21.01 10.24 -2.32
CA ALA A 498 20.96 9.13 -1.37
C ALA A 498 20.41 7.87 -2.06
N ARG A 499 21.26 6.87 -2.29
CA ARG A 499 20.86 5.65 -3.02
C ARG A 499 21.37 4.34 -2.41
N LEU A 500 22.55 4.35 -1.80
CA LEU A 500 23.11 3.16 -1.14
C LEU A 500 22.63 3.06 0.30
N ILE A 501 21.85 2.02 0.60
CA ILE A 501 21.33 1.73 1.94
C ILE A 501 22.40 1.02 2.76
N ALA A 502 22.70 1.53 3.96
CA ALA A 502 23.63 0.91 4.88
C ALA A 502 23.00 -0.34 5.52
N PRO A 503 23.61 -1.54 5.39
CA PRO A 503 23.14 -2.73 6.08
C PRO A 503 23.16 -2.56 7.60
N ASP A 504 22.08 -2.92 8.27
CA ASP A 504 22.02 -2.82 9.74
C ASP A 504 23.01 -3.79 10.39
N PHE A 505 23.52 -3.45 11.57
CA PHE A 505 24.39 -4.33 12.33
C PHE A 505 24.28 -4.07 13.83
N THR A 506 24.50 -5.11 14.61
CA THR A 506 24.60 -5.03 16.08
C THR A 506 25.93 -4.42 16.49
N ILE A 507 25.87 -3.41 17.35
CA ILE A 507 27.01 -2.73 17.96
C ILE A 507 27.19 -3.32 19.36
N ALA A 508 28.05 -4.33 19.48
CA ALA A 508 28.42 -4.94 20.75
C ALA A 508 29.74 -4.34 21.25
N VAL A 509 29.72 -3.66 22.39
CA VAL A 509 30.88 -3.00 23.01
C VAL A 509 31.08 -3.54 24.42
N GLY A 510 31.89 -4.59 24.56
CA GLY A 510 32.20 -5.18 25.86
C GLY A 510 30.95 -5.57 26.68
N PRO A 511 30.88 -5.24 27.99
CA PRO A 511 29.76 -5.61 28.86
C PRO A 511 28.51 -4.72 28.71
N LEU A 512 28.52 -3.74 27.80
CA LEU A 512 27.39 -2.85 27.58
C LEU A 512 26.27 -3.56 26.81
N ALA A 513 25.03 -3.11 27.04
CA ALA A 513 23.89 -3.61 26.28
C ALA A 513 24.11 -3.34 24.77
N PRO A 514 23.96 -4.35 23.89
CA PRO A 514 24.21 -4.19 22.48
C PRO A 514 23.20 -3.22 21.86
N GLY A 515 23.71 -2.22 21.13
CA GLY A 515 22.90 -1.34 20.29
C GLY A 515 22.81 -1.86 18.86
N ALA A 516 22.10 -1.16 17.99
CA ALA A 516 22.11 -1.41 16.55
C ALA A 516 22.33 -0.11 15.75
N LEU A 517 22.88 -0.22 14.55
CA LEU A 517 23.06 0.93 13.65
C LEU A 517 21.74 1.68 13.44
N ARG A 518 20.62 0.94 13.30
CA ARG A 518 19.29 1.52 13.15
C ARG A 518 18.85 2.44 14.31
N ASP A 519 19.42 2.31 15.51
CA ASP A 519 19.02 3.11 16.68
C ASP A 519 19.49 4.57 16.58
N TYR A 520 20.48 4.83 15.71
CA TYR A 520 20.96 6.18 15.39
C TYR A 520 20.10 6.89 14.34
N ARG A 521 19.22 6.16 13.64
CA ARG A 521 18.36 6.74 12.59
C ARG A 521 17.44 7.82 13.15
N GLY A 522 17.32 8.92 12.43
CA GLY A 522 16.59 10.13 12.81
C GLY A 522 17.27 10.97 13.89
N ARG A 523 18.38 10.51 14.47
CA ARG A 523 19.06 11.17 15.61
C ARG A 523 20.45 11.68 15.23
N ARG A 524 21.33 10.78 14.78
CA ARG A 524 22.74 11.07 14.50
C ARG A 524 23.17 10.48 13.16
N MET A 525 24.18 11.09 12.55
CA MET A 525 24.96 10.50 11.46
C MET A 525 25.95 9.50 12.07
N VAL A 526 26.41 8.52 11.29
CA VAL A 526 27.35 7.50 11.76
C VAL A 526 28.56 7.46 10.84
N LEU A 527 29.76 7.64 11.39
CA LEU A 527 31.03 7.36 10.72
C LEU A 527 31.47 5.95 11.09
N LEU A 528 31.28 5.00 10.17
CA LEU A 528 31.76 3.64 10.32
C LEU A 528 33.22 3.54 9.87
N VAL A 529 34.10 3.12 10.77
CA VAL A 529 35.55 3.03 10.53
C VAL A 529 36.00 1.57 10.59
N LEU A 530 36.34 0.99 9.43
CA LEU A 530 36.93 -0.33 9.31
C LEU A 530 38.45 -0.19 9.37
N TYR A 531 39.08 -0.65 10.45
CA TYR A 531 40.51 -0.39 10.69
C TYR A 531 41.35 -1.66 10.79
N THR A 532 42.63 -1.51 10.42
CA THR A 532 43.68 -2.54 10.51
C THR A 532 44.93 -1.93 11.14
N PHE A 533 45.48 -2.57 12.17
CA PHE A 533 46.77 -2.17 12.75
C PHE A 533 47.97 -2.82 12.03
N PRO A 534 49.15 -2.16 12.03
CA PRO A 534 49.44 -0.84 12.63
C PRO A 534 49.00 0.36 11.77
N GLY A 535 48.64 0.16 10.50
CA GLY A 535 48.44 1.24 9.51
C GLY A 535 47.38 2.28 9.90
N SER A 536 46.33 1.89 10.62
CA SER A 536 45.24 2.81 11.01
C SER A 536 45.52 3.61 12.30
N ARG A 537 46.65 3.37 12.99
CA ARG A 537 46.89 3.93 14.35
C ARG A 537 46.88 5.45 14.38
N ALA A 538 47.54 6.11 13.42
CA ALA A 538 47.60 7.57 13.35
C ALA A 538 46.20 8.18 13.17
N ARG A 539 45.38 7.58 12.31
CA ARG A 539 44.03 8.05 12.01
C ARG A 539 43.06 7.81 13.15
N MET A 540 43.10 6.65 13.81
CA MET A 540 42.27 6.39 14.99
C MET A 540 42.57 7.37 16.13
N ALA A 541 43.83 7.75 16.33
CA ALA A 541 44.23 8.77 17.32
C ALA A 541 43.75 10.18 16.93
N GLU A 542 43.73 10.51 15.63
CA GLU A 542 43.15 11.77 15.14
C GLU A 542 41.64 11.85 15.41
N LEU A 543 40.90 10.79 15.08
CA LEU A 543 39.46 10.69 15.35
C LEU A 543 39.17 10.75 16.85
N ALA A 544 39.98 10.12 17.69
CA ALA A 544 39.84 10.20 19.15
C ALA A 544 39.99 11.63 19.69
N ARG A 545 40.95 12.40 19.16
CA ARG A 545 41.13 13.83 19.52
C ARG A 545 40.00 14.73 19.01
N GLY A 546 39.43 14.42 17.84
CA GLY A 546 38.35 15.18 17.22
C GLY A 546 36.93 14.75 17.62
N TYR A 547 36.80 13.72 18.45
CA TYR A 547 35.51 13.07 18.71
C TYR A 547 34.47 14.00 19.32
N ASP A 548 34.85 14.87 20.26
CA ASP A 548 33.93 15.80 20.90
C ASP A 548 33.30 16.76 19.88
N VAL A 549 34.10 17.27 18.93
CA VAL A 549 33.62 18.14 17.85
C VAL A 549 32.67 17.38 16.93
N LEU A 550 33.03 16.16 16.53
CA LEU A 550 32.20 15.30 15.68
C LEU A 550 30.85 14.96 16.34
N SER A 551 30.86 14.66 17.64
CA SER A 551 29.67 14.36 18.42
C SER A 551 28.72 15.58 18.52
N ILE A 552 29.28 16.79 18.68
CA ILE A 552 28.51 18.05 18.72
C ILE A 552 27.79 18.32 17.38
N ILE A 553 28.46 18.10 16.24
CA ILE A 553 27.83 18.25 14.92
C ILE A 553 26.91 17.06 14.55
N GLY A 554 26.76 16.10 15.46
CA GLY A 554 25.82 14.99 15.38
C GLY A 554 26.34 13.76 14.64
N VAL A 555 27.66 13.54 14.61
CA VAL A 555 28.31 12.35 14.05
C VAL A 555 28.78 11.43 15.18
N GLU A 556 28.29 10.19 15.17
CA GLU A 556 28.78 9.11 16.02
C GLU A 556 29.89 8.34 15.27
N VAL A 557 31.04 8.13 15.91
CA VAL A 557 32.12 7.30 15.33
C VAL A 557 31.98 5.86 15.83
N ILE A 558 32.04 4.87 14.94
CA ILE A 558 32.02 3.45 15.31
C ILE A 558 33.23 2.77 14.71
N GLY A 559 34.13 2.30 15.58
CA GLY A 559 35.32 1.54 15.18
C GLY A 559 35.02 0.05 15.05
N VAL A 560 35.40 -0.56 13.94
CA VAL A 560 35.29 -2.00 13.72
C VAL A 560 36.64 -2.57 13.28
N PRO A 561 37.24 -3.49 14.07
CA PRO A 561 38.50 -4.11 13.71
C PRO A 561 38.30 -5.10 12.56
N LYS A 562 39.17 -5.02 11.53
CA LYS A 562 39.17 -5.97 10.41
C LYS A 562 39.70 -7.37 10.77
N HIS A 563 40.50 -7.45 11.83
CA HIS A 563 41.03 -8.70 12.36
C HIS A 563 40.50 -8.93 13.77
N VAL A 564 40.30 -10.19 14.13
CA VAL A 564 39.88 -10.57 15.47
C VAL A 564 41.03 -10.25 16.43
N SER A 565 40.84 -9.27 17.30
CA SER A 565 41.74 -8.97 18.41
C SER A 565 41.13 -9.50 19.71
N ALA A 566 41.98 -10.05 20.58
CA ALA A 566 41.58 -10.50 21.92
C ALA A 566 41.32 -9.32 22.87
N ASP A 567 41.86 -8.12 22.57
CA ASP A 567 41.61 -6.88 23.29
C ASP A 567 41.66 -5.66 22.34
N PRO A 568 40.58 -5.45 21.54
CA PRO A 568 40.53 -4.36 20.57
C PRO A 568 40.66 -2.98 21.23
N ILE A 569 40.19 -2.86 22.48
CA ILE A 569 40.14 -1.61 23.25
C ILE A 569 41.53 -1.29 23.81
N GLY A 570 42.25 -2.28 24.36
CA GLY A 570 43.62 -2.11 24.84
C GLY A 570 44.61 -1.77 23.73
N GLU A 571 44.45 -2.33 22.53
CA GLU A 571 45.30 -2.01 21.37
C GLU A 571 45.18 -0.53 20.92
N LEU A 572 43.99 0.05 21.10
CA LEU A 572 43.67 1.45 20.84
C LEU A 572 44.12 2.37 22.00
N GLY A 573 43.91 1.94 23.24
CA GLY A 573 44.15 2.71 24.47
C GLY A 573 45.61 2.99 24.83
N ALA A 574 46.57 2.26 24.24
CA ALA A 574 48.00 2.43 24.50
C ALA A 574 48.59 3.79 24.03
N SER A 575 47.82 4.65 23.36
CA SER A 575 48.30 5.94 22.83
C SER A 575 47.38 7.14 23.08
N SER A 576 46.06 6.94 23.25
CA SER A 576 45.07 7.97 23.63
C SER A 576 43.75 7.29 24.06
N PRO A 577 42.98 7.85 25.01
CA PRO A 577 41.68 7.29 25.39
C PRO A 577 40.69 7.41 24.22
N VAL A 578 40.14 6.29 23.77
CA VAL A 578 39.10 6.24 22.75
C VAL A 578 37.74 6.26 23.45
N LEU A 579 36.96 7.31 23.21
CA LEU A 579 35.64 7.52 23.84
C LEU A 579 34.46 7.08 22.98
N PHE A 580 34.73 6.67 21.74
CA PHE A 580 33.71 6.21 20.81
C PHE A 580 33.55 4.67 20.84
N PRO A 581 32.36 4.14 20.50
CA PRO A 581 32.10 2.71 20.43
C PRO A 581 33.09 1.93 19.55
N VAL A 582 33.67 0.86 20.09
CA VAL A 582 34.51 -0.09 19.34
C VAL A 582 33.86 -1.47 19.42
N VAL A 583 33.56 -2.05 18.26
CA VAL A 583 32.87 -3.34 18.19
C VAL A 583 33.80 -4.47 18.64
N THR A 584 33.40 -5.18 19.69
CA THR A 584 34.16 -6.30 20.27
C THR A 584 33.65 -7.67 19.81
N ASP A 585 32.38 -7.77 19.42
CA ASP A 585 31.77 -9.01 18.91
C ASP A 585 31.03 -8.77 17.59
N GLY A 586 31.01 -9.77 16.70
CA GLY A 586 30.36 -9.68 15.39
C GLY A 586 31.12 -8.87 14.33
N ALA A 587 32.32 -8.38 14.63
CA ALA A 587 33.14 -7.56 13.71
C ALA A 587 33.37 -8.25 12.35
N ALA A 588 33.58 -9.57 12.33
CA ALA A 588 33.80 -10.33 11.11
C ALA A 588 32.62 -10.22 10.11
N ALA A 589 31.37 -10.24 10.60
CA ALA A 589 30.19 -10.12 9.75
C ALA A 589 30.03 -8.70 9.20
N ILE A 590 30.33 -7.68 10.02
CA ILE A 590 30.32 -6.27 9.61
C ILE A 590 31.38 -6.04 8.53
N VAL A 591 32.61 -6.50 8.76
CA VAL A 591 33.73 -6.35 7.83
C VAL A 591 33.47 -7.12 6.53
N ALA A 592 32.94 -8.33 6.58
CA ALA A 592 32.57 -9.10 5.39
C ALA A 592 31.50 -8.38 4.55
N THR A 593 30.53 -7.74 5.21
CA THR A 593 29.44 -7.03 4.56
C THR A 593 29.88 -5.68 3.99
N TYR A 594 30.43 -4.81 4.83
CA TYR A 594 30.84 -3.47 4.41
C TYR A 594 32.11 -3.48 3.54
N GLY A 595 32.92 -4.54 3.63
CA GLY A 595 34.01 -4.80 2.70
C GLY A 595 33.58 -4.99 1.25
N ILE A 596 32.29 -5.28 1.00
CA ILE A 596 31.70 -5.30 -0.35
C ILE A 596 31.70 -3.87 -0.95
N PHE A 597 31.51 -2.85 -0.12
CA PHE A 597 31.45 -1.45 -0.53
C PHE A 597 32.81 -0.73 -0.44
N ALA A 598 33.62 -1.09 0.57
CA ALA A 598 34.87 -0.41 0.89
C ALA A 598 36.01 -1.43 1.11
N SER A 599 36.92 -1.52 0.13
CA SER A 599 37.92 -2.59 0.04
C SER A 599 39.31 -2.24 0.60
N GLY A 600 39.55 -0.98 1.00
CA GLY A 600 40.87 -0.55 1.48
C GLY A 600 41.32 -1.22 2.78
N SER A 601 42.62 -1.24 3.09
CA SER A 601 43.17 -1.72 4.37
C SER A 601 42.63 -0.93 5.58
N HIS A 602 42.35 0.36 5.37
CA HIS A 602 41.56 1.24 6.21
C HIS A 602 40.39 1.78 5.39
N ALA A 603 39.18 1.82 5.96
CA ALA A 603 38.02 2.34 5.24
C ALA A 603 37.07 3.11 6.16
N GLU A 604 36.62 4.28 5.71
CA GLU A 604 35.66 5.13 6.42
C GLU A 604 34.39 5.28 5.57
N LEU A 605 33.23 5.04 6.15
CA LEU A 605 31.94 5.24 5.50
C LEU A 605 31.08 6.20 6.33
N LEU A 606 30.62 7.29 5.71
CA LEU A 606 29.71 8.24 6.36
C LEU A 606 28.27 7.88 6.01
N ILE A 607 27.49 7.59 7.04
CA ILE A 607 26.08 7.19 6.97
C ILE A 607 25.24 8.36 7.51
N ASP A 608 24.24 8.80 6.74
CA ASP A 608 23.36 9.89 7.17
C ASP A 608 22.33 9.45 8.22
N ARG A 609 21.54 10.41 8.72
CA ARG A 609 20.51 10.16 9.74
C ARG A 609 19.40 9.23 9.24
N GLN A 610 19.23 9.06 7.93
CA GLN A 610 18.21 8.19 7.37
C GLN A 610 18.75 6.77 7.18
N GLY A 611 20.08 6.60 7.16
CA GLY A 611 20.77 5.32 7.07
C GLY A 611 21.28 5.03 5.66
N TYR A 612 21.51 6.06 4.84
CA TYR A 612 22.19 5.91 3.55
C TYR A 612 23.68 6.18 3.68
N VAL A 613 24.49 5.42 2.96
CA VAL A 613 25.93 5.69 2.79
C VAL A 613 26.09 6.88 1.83
N ARG A 614 26.78 7.93 2.27
CA ARG A 614 26.91 9.21 1.55
C ARG A 614 28.33 9.51 1.08
N ALA A 615 29.34 8.97 1.76
CA ALA A 615 30.73 9.08 1.36
C ALA A 615 31.50 7.82 1.76
N ILE A 616 32.48 7.44 0.95
CA ILE A 616 33.37 6.30 1.19
C ILE A 616 34.81 6.75 0.96
N TRP A 617 35.67 6.51 1.94
CA TRP A 617 37.12 6.70 1.84
C TRP A 617 37.83 5.36 2.00
N ASN A 618 38.68 5.00 1.03
CA ASN A 618 39.48 3.78 1.04
C ASN A 618 40.96 4.18 1.13
N ASP A 619 41.66 3.70 2.15
CA ASP A 619 43.09 3.92 2.42
C ASP A 619 43.53 5.39 2.54
N ASP A 620 42.57 6.31 2.54
CA ASP A 620 42.74 7.75 2.69
C ASP A 620 41.90 8.26 3.87
N THR A 621 42.30 9.38 4.46
CA THR A 621 41.58 10.00 5.57
C THR A 621 40.44 10.89 5.08
N GLY A 622 39.23 10.65 5.56
CA GLY A 622 38.07 11.45 5.21
C GLY A 622 38.10 12.84 5.85
N ARG A 623 37.75 13.89 5.09
CA ARG A 623 37.43 15.21 5.67
C ARG A 623 36.02 15.18 6.24
N VAL A 624 35.82 14.43 7.32
CA VAL A 624 34.47 14.09 7.85
C VAL A 624 33.67 15.33 8.27
N GLN A 625 34.30 16.28 8.96
CA GLN A 625 33.64 17.47 9.48
C GLN A 625 32.91 18.31 8.39
N PRO A 626 33.59 18.80 7.33
CA PRO A 626 32.92 19.62 6.32
C PRO A 626 31.85 18.85 5.53
N GLU A 627 32.00 17.54 5.39
CA GLU A 627 30.98 16.70 4.74
C GLU A 627 29.76 16.49 5.65
N ALA A 628 29.96 16.30 6.96
CA ALA A 628 28.86 16.21 7.93
C ALA A 628 28.07 17.54 8.03
N GLU A 629 28.75 18.68 7.96
CA GLU A 629 28.11 20.00 7.93
C GLU A 629 27.20 20.14 6.69
N LYS A 630 27.65 19.71 5.51
CA LYS A 630 26.82 19.71 4.28
C LYS A 630 25.57 18.83 4.43
N LEU A 631 25.66 17.66 5.09
CA LEU A 631 24.49 16.82 5.34
C LEU A 631 23.51 17.44 6.32
N ASN A 632 23.99 18.24 7.28
CA ASN A 632 23.12 18.96 8.20
C ASN A 632 22.30 20.05 7.48
N GLU A 633 22.83 20.63 6.40
CA GLU A 633 22.14 21.61 5.57
C GLU A 633 21.15 20.97 4.57
N GLU A 634 21.30 19.67 4.28
CA GLU A 634 20.45 18.95 3.35
C GLU A 634 19.05 18.68 3.94
N LYS A 635 18.01 19.13 3.23
CA LYS A 635 16.62 18.84 3.60
C LYS A 635 16.28 17.38 3.28
N SER A 636 15.84 16.65 4.31
CA SER A 636 15.35 15.25 4.35
C SER A 636 15.53 14.41 3.07
N PRO A 637 16.48 13.45 3.04
CA PRO A 637 16.61 12.49 1.95
C PRO A 637 15.39 11.54 1.86
N PRO A 638 15.19 10.87 0.70
CA PRO A 638 14.04 10.02 0.46
C PRO A 638 13.95 8.84 1.46
N PRO A 639 12.74 8.40 1.86
CA PRO A 639 12.56 7.25 2.73
C PRO A 639 13.09 5.97 2.07
N PHE A 640 13.44 4.96 2.87
CA PHE A 640 13.87 3.66 2.32
C PHE A 640 12.80 3.06 1.40
N PRO A 641 13.21 2.37 0.32
CA PRO A 641 12.31 1.51 -0.44
C PRO A 641 11.65 0.48 0.50
N ASP A 642 10.38 0.15 0.23
CA ASP A 642 9.55 -0.76 1.04
C ASP A 642 10.13 -2.18 1.28
N ASP A 643 11.18 -2.55 0.53
CA ASP A 643 11.83 -3.86 0.51
C ASP A 643 13.06 -3.98 1.45
N HIS A 644 13.46 -2.91 2.16
CA HIS A 644 14.68 -2.85 3.00
C HIS A 644 14.42 -2.65 4.50
#